data_AF-A0A971PBQ9-F1
#
_entry.id   AF-A0A971PBQ9-F1
#
_cell.length_a   1.000
_cell.length_b   1.000
_cell.length_c   1.000
_cell.angle_alpha   90.00
_cell.angle_beta   90.00
_cell.angle_gamma   90.00
#
_symmetry.space_group_name_H-M   'P 1'
#
loop_
_entity.id
_entity.type
_entity.pdbx_description
1 polymer ?
#
loop_
_entity_poly.entity_id
_entity_poly.type
_entity_poly.pdbx_seq_one_letter_code
_entity_poly.pdbx_strand_id
1 'polypeptide(L)'
;MRARFTNKSLFLLLTWFGFSLVSLIFPTSIMAATPSLEQALAASTKIAAGDSFRLIVRNDGTVWGWGSNSYGQLGDATTITRTAPVQALGLTDITAISATYRHCLALKSDGTVWAWGYNDYGQIGNSATTNQTFPLQVSDLANIVAVSAGYYHSLALDSSGQVWAWGRNNYSQLGDTGITQRNTPVKVHGSHAFIAIAAGQYHSLALKADGSAWGWGYNSSGQLGDNTEIIRRSPNQVYGSDIFASISAGSDHSLGLKSDGTIMAWGSNTFGQLGDGTTENKHVPVAVLYSSSPVTPITNISAISAANSHSIALNADGTVVAWGKNNVNQLGDGSSTNQLFPVPMVTSNNPGKPLGPVCGIRAGYECSVVLETDGTLRGSFGSTPACSVDLCLAGSLSALTVGSATMSPAFNPNVLEYTVTAPYGTISVDIAPTITDASCQLLIDGQPHTNGAAKTITLSVTKQTTRIDVLHTATGITRTYRLTAIWAAPSTQTANLSSLSVDGATFSPAFDPSLTDYTITLDPLINNIDIAATTAFAAATVNIADSPTVSGTQTMTVDLLPGNNAVTVVGTSQDATQQVTYTLHVVRGLPENALLKSIRLNVGTLDPIFDQKTVAYQVTGAGTLKSIDITVETVAPTTALTIGGQAAVSGTAQAVNLVQGPNLIPIVITALDGVTQYSYILSLNGTVSNADLDDLTLTGQTLDSPFDAAITDYSLHVANSVDELELTASPSDPRALMILNGSILAPSSPVTVKLAEGDNAITLMVVAQDASTKTYTIGVYREISLAISSADLPAAVVSSPYNFTLQAAGGNNLYTWSATGLPAWLSLNPNTGVLSGTPDTGGPITLAITAEDGTGLTATKDLPLNVYSVTGKGGYMVVPAADSAYIISLSKDALPVMTVKGDVSGFKYFSVIVNPVAGHAGNETMVFIHMRNNTPIAVTSNIADYDIINAAGAGFNVMPGDVIKAYLVDGISNNINTSPIVL
;
A
#
# COMPACT_ATOMS: atom_id res chain seq x y z
N MET A 1 -42.43 26.34 26.70
CA MET A 1 -43.34 27.06 27.62
C MET A 1 -44.76 26.82 27.11
N ARG A 2 -45.76 26.26 27.81
CA ARG A 2 -46.16 26.22 29.23
C ARG A 2 -46.91 24.91 29.55
N ALA A 3 -46.76 24.46 30.81
CA ALA A 3 -47.74 23.84 31.75
C ALA A 3 -48.60 22.64 31.28
N ARG A 4 -48.45 21.43 31.86
CA ARG A 4 -48.84 20.90 33.19
C ARG A 4 -50.27 20.31 33.24
N PHE A 5 -50.41 19.25 34.06
CA PHE A 5 -51.59 18.48 34.51
C PHE A 5 -52.02 17.28 33.65
N THR A 6 -52.49 16.13 34.15
CA THR A 6 -52.28 15.25 35.34
C THR A 6 -53.25 14.06 35.15
N ASN A 7 -52.81 12.85 35.51
CA ASN A 7 -53.56 11.61 35.83
C ASN A 7 -55.05 11.74 36.24
N LYS A 8 -55.92 10.83 35.75
CA LYS A 8 -56.61 9.77 36.53
C LYS A 8 -57.84 9.17 35.79
N SER A 9 -58.10 7.88 36.11
CA SER A 9 -59.40 7.12 36.14
C SER A 9 -59.41 5.93 35.16
N LEU A 10 -59.32 4.64 35.56
CA LEU A 10 -60.07 3.76 36.51
C LEU A 10 -61.27 3.04 35.84
N PHE A 11 -61.26 1.68 35.88
CA PHE A 11 -62.36 0.67 36.02
C PHE A 11 -62.04 -0.66 35.24
N LEU A 12 -61.75 -1.78 35.94
CA LEU A 12 -62.60 -3.00 36.21
C LEU A 12 -62.86 -3.89 34.96
N LEU A 13 -62.81 -5.24 34.91
CA LEU A 13 -62.91 -6.36 35.86
C LEU A 13 -62.45 -7.70 35.17
N LEU A 14 -62.10 -8.72 35.97
CA LEU A 14 -61.76 -10.17 35.77
C LEU A 14 -62.19 -10.88 34.45
N THR A 15 -61.44 -11.86 33.89
CA THR A 15 -61.35 -13.29 34.32
C THR A 15 -60.10 -14.06 33.78
N TRP A 16 -59.96 -15.34 34.18
CA TRP A 16 -58.77 -16.18 34.36
C TRP A 16 -58.40 -17.11 33.16
N PHE A 17 -57.12 -17.56 33.15
CA PHE A 17 -56.42 -18.58 32.33
C PHE A 17 -55.73 -18.18 31.00
N GLY A 18 -54.40 -18.39 30.95
CA GLY A 18 -53.62 -18.57 29.72
C GLY A 18 -52.35 -17.70 29.66
N PHE A 19 -51.17 -18.31 29.79
CA PHE A 19 -49.87 -17.67 29.65
C PHE A 19 -49.71 -16.91 28.32
N SER A 20 -49.31 -15.64 28.37
CA SER A 20 -48.46 -15.00 27.35
C SER A 20 -47.75 -13.78 27.91
N LEU A 21 -46.44 -13.73 27.69
CA LEU A 21 -45.52 -12.65 28.05
C LEU A 21 -45.63 -11.57 26.96
N VAL A 22 -45.94 -10.31 27.33
CA VAL A 22 -45.74 -9.15 26.45
C VAL A 22 -44.90 -8.11 27.19
N SER A 23 -43.68 -7.95 26.69
CA SER A 23 -43.05 -6.68 26.31
C SER A 23 -43.25 -5.47 27.22
N LEU A 24 -42.14 -5.01 27.82
CA LEU A 24 -41.97 -3.64 28.30
C LEU A 24 -40.76 -3.03 27.56
N ILE A 25 -41.08 -2.12 26.64
CA ILE A 25 -40.16 -1.30 25.86
C ILE A 25 -39.74 -0.11 26.75
N PHE A 26 -38.44 0.11 26.92
CA PHE A 26 -37.86 1.40 27.34
C PHE A 26 -37.23 2.11 26.13
N PRO A 27 -37.33 3.44 26.03
CA PRO A 27 -36.81 4.18 24.88
C PRO A 27 -35.34 4.57 25.02
N THR A 28 -34.62 4.34 23.92
CA THR A 28 -33.50 5.14 23.36
C THR A 28 -32.48 5.77 24.31
N SER A 29 -31.30 5.16 24.38
CA SER A 29 -30.02 5.83 24.59
C SER A 29 -29.00 5.33 23.56
N ILE A 30 -28.54 6.27 22.73
CA ILE A 30 -27.31 6.33 21.92
C ILE A 30 -26.64 4.96 21.64
N MET A 31 -26.96 4.37 20.49
CA MET A 31 -26.06 3.43 19.82
C MET A 31 -24.86 4.23 19.31
N ALA A 32 -23.71 4.08 19.96
CA ALA A 32 -22.45 4.33 19.29
C ALA A 32 -22.40 3.42 18.06
N ALA A 33 -22.11 4.00 16.90
CA ALA A 33 -21.99 3.29 15.64
C ALA A 33 -20.96 2.15 15.79
N THR A 34 -21.47 0.93 15.98
CA THR A 34 -20.72 -0.29 15.74
C THR A 34 -20.30 -0.30 14.28
N PRO A 35 -19.04 -0.59 13.94
CA PRO A 35 -18.66 -0.78 12.55
C PRO A 35 -19.60 -1.81 11.91
N SER A 36 -20.12 -1.47 10.74
CA SER A 36 -21.09 -2.26 10.00
C SER A 36 -20.59 -3.68 9.78
N LEU A 37 -21.56 -4.60 9.84
CA LEU A 37 -21.52 -6.04 9.59
C LEU A 37 -20.98 -6.40 8.18
N GLU A 38 -19.74 -6.04 7.84
CA GLU A 38 -19.22 -6.08 6.46
C GLU A 38 -17.86 -6.75 6.22
N GLN A 39 -17.13 -7.20 7.25
CA GLN A 39 -15.93 -8.03 7.04
C GLN A 39 -16.13 -9.45 7.59
N ALA A 40 -16.90 -10.28 6.89
CA ALA A 40 -17.09 -11.67 7.33
C ALA A 40 -17.46 -12.67 6.21
N LEU A 41 -16.96 -12.58 4.97
CA LEU A 41 -17.07 -13.71 4.01
C LEU A 41 -16.03 -13.67 2.87
N ALA A 42 -14.85 -14.23 3.12
CA ALA A 42 -13.99 -14.89 2.13
C ALA A 42 -13.00 -15.83 2.86
N ALA A 43 -13.00 -17.12 2.50
CA ALA A 43 -12.00 -18.15 2.80
C ALA A 43 -11.41 -18.27 4.24
N SER A 44 -12.13 -18.93 5.17
CA SER A 44 -11.62 -20.10 5.95
C SER A 44 -12.70 -20.65 6.89
N THR A 45 -13.29 -21.80 6.59
CA THR A 45 -14.23 -22.48 7.51
C THR A 45 -13.57 -23.69 8.14
N LYS A 46 -13.27 -23.57 9.44
CA LYS A 46 -12.64 -24.64 10.24
C LYS A 46 -13.74 -25.61 10.66
N ILE A 47 -13.57 -26.90 10.35
CA ILE A 47 -14.56 -27.95 10.61
C ILE A 47 -14.01 -29.00 11.58
N ALA A 48 -14.90 -29.60 12.37
CA ALA A 48 -14.62 -30.77 13.20
C ALA A 48 -15.78 -31.77 13.17
N ALA A 49 -15.48 -33.06 13.32
CA ALA A 49 -16.45 -34.15 13.23
C ALA A 49 -16.26 -35.13 14.39
N GLY A 50 -17.28 -35.26 15.24
CA GLY A 50 -17.28 -36.17 16.39
C GLY A 50 -18.13 -37.43 16.19
N ASP A 51 -18.55 -38.03 17.29
CA ASP A 51 -19.47 -39.16 17.35
C ASP A 51 -20.89 -38.70 17.03
N SER A 52 -21.21 -38.73 15.73
CA SER A 52 -22.52 -38.35 15.19
C SER A 52 -22.90 -36.88 15.44
N PHE A 53 -21.91 -35.99 15.55
CA PHE A 53 -22.11 -34.53 15.55
C PHE A 53 -20.98 -33.83 14.80
N ARG A 54 -21.20 -32.58 14.40
CA ARG A 54 -20.26 -31.79 13.62
C ARG A 54 -20.22 -30.37 14.17
N LEU A 55 -19.07 -29.73 14.03
CA LEU A 55 -18.86 -28.34 14.40
C LEU A 55 -18.24 -27.59 13.23
N ILE A 56 -18.62 -26.33 13.09
CA ILE A 56 -18.02 -25.38 12.15
C ILE A 56 -17.72 -24.07 12.86
N VAL A 57 -16.59 -23.46 12.54
CA VAL A 57 -16.27 -22.07 12.89
C VAL A 57 -16.73 -21.19 11.73
N ARG A 58 -17.57 -20.21 12.03
CA ARG A 58 -17.96 -19.15 11.09
C ARG A 58 -16.90 -18.05 11.06
N ASN A 59 -16.92 -17.22 10.03
CA ASN A 59 -15.95 -16.13 9.87
C ASN A 59 -16.02 -15.07 10.97
N ASP A 60 -17.17 -14.95 11.64
CA ASP A 60 -17.34 -14.11 12.83
C ASP A 60 -16.67 -14.71 14.09
N GLY A 61 -15.97 -15.83 13.95
CA GLY A 61 -15.29 -16.52 15.05
C GLY A 61 -16.24 -17.32 15.96
N THR A 62 -17.53 -17.45 15.62
CA THR A 62 -18.50 -18.24 16.39
C THR A 62 -18.49 -19.72 15.99
N VAL A 63 -18.82 -20.60 16.94
CA VAL A 63 -18.89 -22.06 16.71
C VAL A 63 -20.35 -22.50 16.63
N TRP A 64 -20.66 -23.27 15.58
CA TRP A 64 -21.99 -23.82 15.35
C TRP A 64 -21.91 -25.33 15.20
N GLY A 65 -22.87 -26.04 15.79
CA GLY A 65 -22.91 -27.50 15.78
C GLY A 65 -24.29 -28.08 15.57
N TRP A 66 -24.35 -29.31 15.07
CA TRP A 66 -25.57 -30.11 14.96
C TRP A 66 -25.24 -31.59 15.00
N GLY A 67 -26.26 -32.41 15.20
CA GLY A 67 -26.18 -33.84 15.44
C GLY A 67 -26.40 -34.19 16.92
N SER A 68 -25.79 -35.28 17.36
CA SER A 68 -25.90 -35.84 18.71
C SER A 68 -25.50 -34.82 19.78
N ASN A 69 -26.29 -34.71 20.86
CA ASN A 69 -25.97 -33.83 21.99
C ASN A 69 -26.12 -34.49 23.36
N SER A 70 -26.16 -35.81 23.45
CA SER A 70 -26.43 -36.53 24.72
C SER A 70 -25.44 -36.22 25.86
N TYR A 71 -24.24 -35.72 25.52
CA TYR A 71 -23.21 -35.32 26.49
C TYR A 71 -22.96 -33.80 26.52
N GLY A 72 -23.78 -33.00 25.83
CA GLY A 72 -23.60 -31.55 25.73
C GLY A 72 -22.58 -31.10 24.68
N GLN A 73 -22.15 -31.98 23.79
CA GLN A 73 -21.11 -31.73 22.77
C GLN A 73 -21.45 -30.62 21.75
N LEU A 74 -22.71 -30.16 21.66
CA LEU A 74 -23.06 -28.99 20.85
C LEU A 74 -22.80 -27.65 21.57
N GLY A 75 -22.59 -27.65 22.89
CA GLY A 75 -22.23 -26.44 23.63
C GLY A 75 -23.37 -25.42 23.79
N ASP A 76 -24.62 -25.80 23.51
CA ASP A 76 -25.81 -24.93 23.51
C ASP A 76 -26.52 -24.86 24.89
N ALA A 77 -25.83 -25.27 25.95
CA ALA A 77 -26.35 -25.48 27.31
C ALA A 77 -27.46 -26.53 27.42
N THR A 78 -27.69 -27.34 26.39
CA THR A 78 -28.66 -28.45 26.41
C THR A 78 -27.98 -29.80 26.23
N THR A 79 -28.76 -30.87 26.36
CA THR A 79 -28.38 -32.22 25.93
C THR A 79 -29.27 -32.72 24.78
N ILE A 80 -29.88 -31.79 24.04
CA ILE A 80 -30.87 -32.09 23.01
C ILE A 80 -30.18 -32.20 21.66
N THR A 81 -30.32 -33.35 21.00
CA THR A 81 -29.86 -33.57 19.62
C THR A 81 -30.49 -32.55 18.69
N ARG A 82 -29.69 -31.92 17.83
CA ARG A 82 -30.17 -30.91 16.88
C ARG A 82 -30.02 -31.42 15.46
N THR A 83 -31.08 -31.32 14.67
CA THR A 83 -31.01 -31.62 13.23
C THR A 83 -30.62 -30.39 12.41
N ALA A 84 -30.63 -29.20 13.01
CA ALA A 84 -30.18 -27.94 12.42
C ALA A 84 -29.06 -27.31 13.25
N PRO A 85 -28.17 -26.48 12.67
CA PRO A 85 -27.10 -25.82 13.41
C PRO A 85 -27.61 -25.01 14.59
N VAL A 86 -26.97 -25.17 15.74
CA VAL A 86 -27.12 -24.34 16.93
C VAL A 86 -25.76 -23.74 17.31
N GLN A 87 -25.76 -22.53 17.84
CA GLN A 87 -24.53 -21.87 18.29
C GLN A 87 -24.08 -22.41 19.65
N ALA A 88 -22.78 -22.69 19.79
CA ALA A 88 -22.17 -22.93 21.10
C ALA A 88 -22.02 -21.60 21.85
N LEU A 89 -22.45 -21.57 23.12
CA LEU A 89 -22.56 -20.32 23.87
C LEU A 89 -21.18 -19.76 24.29
N GLY A 90 -21.03 -18.44 24.24
CA GLY A 90 -19.87 -17.74 24.82
C GLY A 90 -18.56 -17.86 24.04
N LEU A 91 -18.58 -18.42 22.83
CA LEU A 91 -17.41 -18.51 21.95
C LEU A 91 -17.44 -17.45 20.85
N THR A 92 -16.38 -16.65 20.82
CA THR A 92 -16.03 -15.69 19.77
C THR A 92 -14.53 -15.83 19.46
N ASP A 93 -14.10 -15.29 18.33
CA ASP A 93 -12.68 -15.18 17.95
C ASP A 93 -11.96 -16.54 17.88
N ILE A 94 -12.69 -17.59 17.51
CA ILE A 94 -12.17 -18.96 17.47
C ILE A 94 -11.26 -19.18 16.25
N THR A 95 -10.04 -19.64 16.50
CA THR A 95 -9.01 -19.89 15.51
C THR A 95 -8.74 -21.37 15.26
N ALA A 96 -9.22 -22.29 16.10
CA ALA A 96 -9.23 -23.71 15.79
C ALA A 96 -10.32 -24.43 16.59
N ILE A 97 -10.83 -25.53 16.04
CA ILE A 97 -11.73 -26.45 16.74
C ILE A 97 -11.27 -27.88 16.52
N SER A 98 -11.45 -28.72 17.53
CA SER A 98 -11.16 -30.15 17.46
C SER A 98 -12.25 -30.93 18.18
N ALA A 99 -12.75 -31.95 17.50
CA ALA A 99 -13.70 -32.92 18.01
C ALA A 99 -13.47 -34.22 17.23
N THR A 100 -13.43 -35.35 17.93
CA THR A 100 -13.22 -36.67 17.32
C THR A 100 -14.16 -37.72 17.91
N TYR A 101 -14.39 -37.68 19.22
CA TYR A 101 -15.39 -38.53 19.90
C TYR A 101 -16.55 -37.72 20.47
N ARG A 102 -16.59 -37.44 21.78
CA ARG A 102 -17.76 -36.83 22.46
C ARG A 102 -17.45 -35.56 23.24
N HIS A 103 -16.21 -35.07 23.15
CA HIS A 103 -15.80 -33.79 23.74
C HIS A 103 -15.17 -32.92 22.65
N CYS A 104 -15.17 -31.62 22.93
CA CYS A 104 -14.78 -30.59 21.98
C CYS A 104 -13.73 -29.70 22.63
N LEU A 105 -12.77 -29.27 21.82
CA LEU A 105 -11.80 -28.23 22.14
C LEU A 105 -11.95 -27.09 21.13
N ALA A 106 -11.83 -25.86 21.60
CA ALA A 106 -11.71 -24.69 20.77
C ALA A 106 -10.53 -23.83 21.23
N LEU A 107 -9.80 -23.26 20.28
CA LEU A 107 -8.71 -22.32 20.50
C LEU A 107 -9.17 -20.94 20.06
N LYS A 108 -9.01 -19.94 20.92
CA LYS A 108 -9.22 -18.53 20.57
C LYS A 108 -7.95 -17.89 20.01
N SER A 109 -8.11 -16.76 19.31
CA SER A 109 -7.01 -15.96 18.77
C SER A 109 -6.06 -15.41 19.85
N ASP A 110 -6.55 -15.23 21.08
CA ASP A 110 -5.76 -14.82 22.24
C ASP A 110 -4.92 -15.98 22.86
N GLY A 111 -5.00 -17.18 22.29
CA GLY A 111 -4.28 -18.36 22.76
C GLY A 111 -4.96 -19.09 23.93
N THR A 112 -6.19 -18.73 24.31
CA THR A 112 -6.97 -19.46 25.33
C THR A 112 -7.67 -20.68 24.74
N VAL A 113 -7.74 -21.76 25.54
CA VAL A 113 -8.40 -23.02 25.15
C VAL A 113 -9.71 -23.17 25.91
N TRP A 114 -10.75 -23.59 25.21
CA TRP A 114 -12.09 -23.82 25.72
C TRP A 114 -12.52 -25.25 25.43
N ALA A 115 -13.19 -25.90 26.38
CA ALA A 115 -13.59 -27.30 26.28
C ALA A 115 -15.02 -27.53 26.76
N TRP A 116 -15.74 -28.46 26.13
CA TRP A 116 -17.07 -28.91 26.56
C TRP A 116 -17.41 -30.32 26.05
N GLY A 117 -18.54 -30.87 26.49
CA GLY A 117 -19.00 -32.21 26.17
C GLY A 117 -18.66 -33.25 27.24
N TYR A 118 -18.30 -34.45 26.79
CA TYR A 118 -18.00 -35.61 27.63
C TYR A 118 -16.76 -35.44 28.52
N ASN A 119 -16.85 -35.78 29.82
CA ASN A 119 -15.79 -35.47 30.81
C ASN A 119 -15.51 -36.58 31.84
N ASP A 120 -15.96 -37.82 31.67
CA ASP A 120 -15.80 -38.87 32.72
C ASP A 120 -14.33 -39.11 33.14
N TYR A 121 -13.35 -38.76 32.30
CA TYR A 121 -11.92 -38.92 32.56
C TYR A 121 -11.18 -37.58 32.77
N GLY A 122 -11.91 -36.47 32.86
CA GLY A 122 -11.33 -35.14 33.03
C GLY A 122 -10.89 -34.46 31.72
N GLN A 123 -11.42 -34.86 30.56
CA GLN A 123 -11.07 -34.32 29.23
C GLN A 123 -11.37 -32.82 29.06
N ILE A 124 -12.17 -32.23 29.94
CA ILE A 124 -12.45 -30.79 29.89
C ILE A 124 -11.34 -29.97 30.57
N GLY A 125 -10.53 -30.59 31.44
CA GLY A 125 -9.41 -29.87 32.09
C GLY A 125 -9.86 -28.87 33.17
N ASN A 126 -11.08 -29.01 33.71
CA ASN A 126 -11.68 -28.09 34.67
C ASN A 126 -11.65 -28.61 36.13
N SER A 127 -10.70 -29.48 36.47
CA SER A 127 -10.61 -30.16 37.78
C SER A 127 -11.81 -31.04 38.16
N ALA A 128 -12.77 -31.25 37.25
CA ALA A 128 -13.93 -32.10 37.45
C ALA A 128 -13.98 -33.26 36.45
N THR A 129 -14.90 -34.19 36.69
CA THR A 129 -15.21 -35.30 35.77
C THR A 129 -16.69 -35.29 35.34
N THR A 130 -17.34 -34.12 35.42
CA THR A 130 -18.73 -33.92 35.04
C THR A 130 -18.82 -33.32 33.65
N ASN A 131 -19.70 -33.88 32.81
CA ASN A 131 -19.95 -33.39 31.45
C ASN A 131 -20.33 -31.90 31.48
N GLN A 132 -19.92 -31.16 30.45
CA GLN A 132 -20.22 -29.74 30.32
C GLN A 132 -21.08 -29.50 29.08
N THR A 133 -22.25 -28.90 29.26
CA THR A 133 -23.18 -28.60 28.16
C THR A 133 -22.90 -27.27 27.48
N PHE A 134 -21.92 -26.51 27.96
CA PHE A 134 -21.48 -25.25 27.37
C PHE A 134 -19.95 -25.12 27.49
N PRO A 135 -19.30 -24.35 26.58
CA PRO A 135 -17.87 -24.10 26.60
C PRO A 135 -17.36 -23.50 27.92
N LEU A 136 -16.32 -24.10 28.48
CA LEU A 136 -15.57 -23.59 29.63
C LEU A 136 -14.10 -23.39 29.27
N GLN A 137 -13.50 -22.31 29.76
CA GLN A 137 -12.07 -22.09 29.60
C GLN A 137 -11.27 -23.12 30.41
N VAL A 138 -10.29 -23.73 29.76
CA VAL A 138 -9.30 -24.60 30.40
C VAL A 138 -8.27 -23.72 31.10
N SER A 139 -8.11 -23.90 32.41
CA SER A 139 -7.16 -23.12 33.20
C SER A 139 -5.72 -23.62 33.02
N ASP A 140 -4.74 -22.81 33.43
CA ASP A 140 -3.30 -23.17 33.45
C ASP A 140 -2.66 -23.44 32.08
N LEU A 141 -3.24 -22.89 31.01
CA LEU A 141 -2.66 -22.86 29.66
C LEU A 141 -2.39 -21.42 29.23
N ALA A 142 -1.28 -21.21 28.53
CA ALA A 142 -0.90 -19.91 27.97
C ALA A 142 -0.24 -20.08 26.61
N ASN A 143 -0.46 -19.11 25.71
CA ASN A 143 0.18 -19.04 24.39
C ASN A 143 -0.02 -20.30 23.53
N ILE A 144 -1.21 -20.90 23.58
CA ILE A 144 -1.54 -22.10 22.80
C ILE A 144 -1.71 -21.73 21.33
N VAL A 145 -1.14 -22.55 20.45
CA VAL A 145 -1.16 -22.39 18.98
C VAL A 145 -1.89 -23.54 18.27
N ALA A 146 -2.08 -24.69 18.92
CA ALA A 146 -2.87 -25.79 18.38
C ALA A 146 -3.54 -26.63 19.49
N VAL A 147 -4.67 -27.26 19.15
CA VAL A 147 -5.41 -28.19 20.02
C VAL A 147 -5.79 -29.46 19.27
N SER A 148 -5.81 -30.60 19.96
CA SER A 148 -6.25 -31.88 19.39
C SER A 148 -7.03 -32.68 20.43
N ALA A 149 -8.29 -33.01 20.11
CA ALA A 149 -9.15 -33.85 20.93
C ALA A 149 -8.99 -35.32 20.53
N GLY A 150 -8.57 -36.17 21.46
CA GLY A 150 -8.61 -37.62 21.29
C GLY A 150 -9.99 -38.17 21.65
N TYR A 151 -10.08 -39.47 21.92
CA TYR A 151 -11.36 -40.04 22.38
C TYR A 151 -11.61 -39.74 23.85
N TYR A 152 -10.54 -39.86 24.64
CA TYR A 152 -10.60 -39.81 26.10
C TYR A 152 -9.56 -38.88 26.72
N HIS A 153 -8.77 -38.17 25.90
CA HIS A 153 -7.79 -37.19 26.35
C HIS A 153 -7.73 -36.02 25.37
N SER A 154 -7.06 -34.97 25.80
CA SER A 154 -6.92 -33.72 25.07
C SER A 154 -5.46 -33.30 25.05
N LEU A 155 -5.04 -32.68 23.96
CA LEU A 155 -3.72 -32.12 23.77
C LEU A 155 -3.81 -30.64 23.39
N ALA A 156 -2.87 -29.83 23.89
CA ALA A 156 -2.62 -28.46 23.47
C ALA A 156 -1.13 -28.25 23.22
N LEU A 157 -0.79 -27.51 22.18
CA LEU A 157 0.59 -27.15 21.82
C LEU A 157 0.78 -25.66 22.07
N ASP A 158 1.77 -25.28 22.85
CA ASP A 158 2.15 -23.88 23.02
C ASP A 158 3.16 -23.41 21.96
N SER A 159 3.28 -22.09 21.82
CA SER A 159 4.19 -21.43 20.86
C SER A 159 5.67 -21.74 21.07
N SER A 160 6.08 -22.29 22.22
CA SER A 160 7.45 -22.74 22.46
C SER A 160 7.71 -24.17 21.95
N GLY A 161 6.66 -24.85 21.50
CA GLY A 161 6.67 -26.24 21.05
C GLY A 161 6.38 -27.25 22.15
N GLN A 162 6.09 -26.82 23.37
CA GLN A 162 5.75 -27.71 24.48
C GLN A 162 4.29 -28.16 24.37
N VAL A 163 4.08 -29.46 24.61
CA VAL A 163 2.75 -30.08 24.59
C VAL A 163 2.22 -30.25 26.00
N TRP A 164 0.94 -29.94 26.16
CA TRP A 164 0.15 -30.12 27.37
C TRP A 164 -0.92 -31.15 27.10
N ALA A 165 -1.17 -32.04 28.06
CA ALA A 165 -2.13 -33.13 27.92
C ALA A 165 -3.00 -33.26 29.17
N TRP A 166 -4.26 -33.66 29.02
CA TRP A 166 -5.15 -34.00 30.14
C TRP A 166 -6.23 -34.99 29.71
N GLY A 167 -6.98 -35.52 30.67
CA GLY A 167 -7.95 -36.60 30.50
C GLY A 167 -7.40 -37.96 30.93
N ARG A 168 -7.89 -39.02 30.29
CA ARG A 168 -7.54 -40.42 30.57
C ARG A 168 -6.04 -40.66 30.36
N ASN A 169 -5.42 -41.50 31.18
CA ASN A 169 -3.98 -41.81 31.08
C ASN A 169 -3.59 -43.27 31.39
N ASN A 170 -4.53 -44.22 31.39
CA ASN A 170 -4.26 -45.61 31.79
C ASN A 170 -3.25 -46.35 30.87
N TYR A 171 -2.95 -45.81 29.70
CA TYR A 171 -1.93 -46.30 28.78
C TYR A 171 -0.82 -45.26 28.53
N SER A 172 -0.65 -44.30 29.45
CA SER A 172 0.31 -43.20 29.34
C SER A 172 0.13 -42.29 28.12
N GLN A 173 -1.08 -42.18 27.57
CA GLN A 173 -1.39 -41.30 26.44
C GLN A 173 -1.14 -39.80 26.71
N LEU A 174 -1.02 -39.39 27.97
CA LEU A 174 -0.64 -38.02 28.35
C LEU A 174 0.87 -37.78 28.29
N GLY A 175 1.70 -38.83 28.18
CA GLY A 175 3.15 -38.68 28.00
C GLY A 175 3.88 -38.02 29.18
N ASP A 176 3.24 -37.91 30.35
CA ASP A 176 3.76 -37.27 31.56
C ASP A 176 4.58 -38.23 32.46
N THR A 177 5.01 -39.38 31.91
CA THR A 177 5.59 -40.55 32.61
C THR A 177 4.64 -41.32 33.54
N GLY A 178 3.46 -40.75 33.82
CA GLY A 178 2.43 -41.35 34.66
C GLY A 178 1.50 -42.33 33.93
N ILE A 179 0.57 -42.92 34.69
CA ILE A 179 -0.48 -43.83 34.19
C ILE A 179 -1.88 -43.46 34.72
N THR A 180 -1.98 -42.37 35.47
CA THR A 180 -3.23 -41.92 36.12
C THR A 180 -3.80 -40.73 35.36
N GLN A 181 -5.12 -40.69 35.20
CA GLN A 181 -5.79 -39.58 34.52
C GLN A 181 -5.47 -38.23 35.18
N ARG A 182 -5.58 -37.15 34.40
CA ARG A 182 -5.36 -35.77 34.84
C ARG A 182 -6.59 -34.96 34.50
N ASN A 183 -7.22 -34.36 35.51
CA ASN A 183 -8.40 -33.52 35.29
C ASN A 183 -8.04 -32.06 35.02
N THR A 184 -6.74 -31.76 34.92
CA THR A 184 -6.15 -30.47 34.56
C THR A 184 -4.97 -30.70 33.63
N PRO A 185 -4.59 -29.72 32.79
CA PRO A 185 -3.42 -29.83 31.92
C PRO A 185 -2.14 -30.20 32.67
N VAL A 186 -1.39 -31.18 32.14
CA VAL A 186 -0.04 -31.54 32.57
C VAL A 186 0.92 -31.44 31.39
N LYS A 187 2.18 -31.06 31.64
CA LYS A 187 3.20 -31.05 30.60
C LYS A 187 3.55 -32.49 30.18
N VAL A 188 3.61 -32.72 28.87
CA VAL A 188 4.23 -33.91 28.29
C VAL A 188 5.73 -33.89 28.65
N HIS A 189 6.27 -35.04 29.06
CA HIS A 189 7.64 -35.17 29.55
C HIS A 189 8.68 -34.89 28.45
N GLY A 190 9.70 -34.10 28.82
CA GLY A 190 10.85 -33.76 27.99
C GLY A 190 10.65 -32.50 27.16
N SER A 191 11.75 -31.80 26.88
CA SER A 191 11.75 -30.57 26.09
C SER A 191 11.84 -30.92 24.61
N HIS A 192 10.73 -30.80 23.90
CA HIS A 192 10.62 -31.12 22.49
C HIS A 192 10.05 -29.89 21.78
N ALA A 193 10.73 -29.40 20.73
CA ALA A 193 10.26 -28.28 19.92
C ALA A 193 9.28 -28.77 18.86
N PHE A 194 8.09 -29.22 19.28
CA PHE A 194 7.06 -29.71 18.37
C PHE A 194 6.34 -28.56 17.67
N ILE A 195 5.84 -28.81 16.46
CA ILE A 195 5.09 -27.85 15.63
C ILE A 195 3.66 -28.33 15.31
N ALA A 196 3.36 -29.62 15.54
CA ALA A 196 2.03 -30.18 15.34
C ALA A 196 1.76 -31.32 16.33
N ILE A 197 0.47 -31.57 16.59
CA ILE A 197 -0.02 -32.60 17.50
C ILE A 197 -1.23 -33.32 16.90
N ALA A 198 -1.38 -34.61 17.20
CA ALA A 198 -2.57 -35.39 16.88
C ALA A 198 -2.89 -36.39 18.00
N ALA A 199 -4.14 -36.45 18.44
CA ALA A 199 -4.60 -37.36 19.49
C ALA A 199 -5.45 -38.48 18.90
N GLY A 200 -5.10 -39.74 19.18
CA GLY A 200 -5.88 -40.92 18.83
C GLY A 200 -6.84 -41.34 19.94
N GLN A 201 -7.20 -42.64 19.99
CA GLN A 201 -8.04 -43.15 21.09
C GLN A 201 -7.25 -43.27 22.40
N TYR A 202 -6.07 -43.90 22.34
CA TYR A 202 -5.21 -44.19 23.49
C TYR A 202 -3.73 -43.88 23.22
N HIS A 203 -3.42 -43.18 22.13
CA HIS A 203 -2.08 -42.71 21.80
C HIS A 203 -2.10 -41.25 21.35
N SER A 204 -0.92 -40.67 21.30
CA SER A 204 -0.68 -39.30 20.90
C SER A 204 0.51 -39.25 19.96
N LEU A 205 0.45 -38.34 18.99
CA LEU A 205 1.52 -38.06 18.05
C LEU A 205 1.90 -36.57 18.10
N ALA A 206 3.16 -36.28 17.80
CA ALA A 206 3.64 -34.93 17.55
C ALA A 206 4.66 -34.91 16.41
N LEU A 207 4.79 -33.74 15.77
CA LEU A 207 5.70 -33.51 14.65
C LEU A 207 6.68 -32.41 15.00
N LYS A 208 7.95 -32.56 14.65
CA LYS A 208 8.97 -31.51 14.74
C LYS A 208 9.17 -30.79 13.41
N ALA A 209 9.79 -29.61 13.44
CA ALA A 209 10.08 -28.82 12.25
C ALA A 209 11.02 -29.51 11.23
N ASP A 210 11.83 -30.47 11.68
CA ASP A 210 12.66 -31.32 10.82
C ASP A 210 11.86 -32.44 10.12
N GLY A 211 10.54 -32.51 10.35
CA GLY A 211 9.63 -33.51 9.83
C GLY A 211 9.65 -34.86 10.56
N SER A 212 10.41 -35.00 11.65
CA SER A 212 10.39 -36.21 12.47
C SER A 212 9.09 -36.32 13.27
N ALA A 213 8.40 -37.46 13.14
CA ALA A 213 7.21 -37.79 13.90
C ALA A 213 7.58 -38.54 15.19
N TRP A 214 6.83 -38.27 16.26
CA TRP A 214 7.02 -38.83 17.59
C TRP A 214 5.68 -39.33 18.13
N GLY A 215 5.66 -40.50 18.75
CA GLY A 215 4.47 -41.11 19.32
C GLY A 215 4.65 -41.51 20.79
N TRP A 216 3.55 -41.48 21.55
CA TRP A 216 3.49 -42.05 22.90
C TRP A 216 2.09 -42.55 23.27
N GLY A 217 2.00 -43.34 24.33
CA GLY A 217 0.77 -44.00 24.77
C GLY A 217 0.72 -45.48 24.40
N TYR A 218 -0.50 -45.96 24.12
CA TYR A 218 -0.78 -47.34 23.76
C TYR A 218 -0.14 -47.74 22.41
N ASN A 219 0.39 -48.97 22.30
CA ASN A 219 1.16 -49.41 21.12
C ASN A 219 0.95 -50.89 20.73
N SER A 220 -0.10 -51.57 21.21
CA SER A 220 -0.23 -53.03 20.96
C SER A 220 -0.37 -53.42 19.48
N SER A 221 -0.74 -52.47 18.62
CA SER A 221 -0.93 -52.68 17.19
C SER A 221 0.16 -51.98 16.37
N GLY A 222 1.17 -51.41 17.02
CA GLY A 222 2.21 -50.63 16.36
C GLY A 222 1.84 -49.20 16.00
N GLN A 223 0.79 -48.62 16.61
CA GLN A 223 0.29 -47.28 16.28
C GLN A 223 1.28 -46.14 16.60
N LEU A 224 2.33 -46.41 17.36
CA LEU A 224 3.44 -45.47 17.56
C LEU A 224 4.49 -45.56 16.47
N GLY A 225 4.47 -46.60 15.62
CA GLY A 225 5.34 -46.73 14.45
C GLY A 225 6.82 -46.89 14.80
N ASP A 226 7.16 -47.24 16.03
CA ASP A 226 8.52 -47.30 16.57
C ASP A 226 9.18 -48.68 16.42
N ASN A 227 8.62 -49.53 15.54
CA ASN A 227 9.01 -50.92 15.33
C ASN A 227 8.87 -51.80 16.58
N THR A 228 7.98 -51.43 17.50
CA THR A 228 7.68 -52.20 18.71
C THR A 228 6.17 -52.29 18.96
N GLU A 229 5.78 -53.09 19.95
CA GLU A 229 4.43 -53.13 20.51
C GLU A 229 4.38 -52.52 21.94
N ILE A 230 5.43 -51.78 22.32
CA ILE A 230 5.65 -51.34 23.70
C ILE A 230 4.96 -50.01 23.95
N ILE A 231 4.19 -49.94 25.05
CA ILE A 231 3.61 -48.69 25.55
C ILE A 231 4.72 -47.69 25.88
N ARG A 232 4.64 -46.47 25.34
CA ARG A 232 5.62 -45.41 25.60
C ARG A 232 5.04 -44.38 26.56
N ARG A 233 5.71 -44.19 27.70
CA ARG A 233 5.26 -43.25 28.75
C ARG A 233 5.66 -41.80 28.52
N SER A 234 6.45 -41.55 27.49
CA SER A 234 6.92 -40.26 27.03
C SER A 234 7.13 -40.33 25.52
N PRO A 235 7.22 -39.19 24.81
CA PRO A 235 7.45 -39.17 23.38
C PRO A 235 8.62 -40.06 22.95
N ASN A 236 8.40 -40.88 21.92
CA ASN A 236 9.42 -41.70 21.27
C ASN A 236 9.33 -41.51 19.75
N GLN A 237 10.48 -41.49 19.06
CA GLN A 237 10.51 -41.22 17.62
C GLN A 237 9.95 -42.39 16.83
N VAL A 238 9.14 -42.10 15.80
CA VAL A 238 8.67 -43.07 14.81
C VAL A 238 9.89 -43.66 14.08
N TYR A 239 9.89 -44.97 13.83
CA TYR A 239 10.98 -45.68 13.18
C TYR A 239 11.11 -45.31 11.70
N GLY A 240 12.36 -45.14 11.25
CA GLY A 240 12.67 -44.83 9.86
C GLY A 240 13.18 -43.40 9.67
N SER A 241 13.35 -43.00 8.40
CA SER A 241 13.89 -41.70 8.00
C SER A 241 12.90 -40.88 7.16
N ASP A 242 11.61 -41.22 7.20
CA ASP A 242 10.59 -40.43 6.53
C ASP A 242 10.46 -39.05 7.16
N ILE A 243 10.29 -38.04 6.30
CA ILE A 243 10.11 -36.64 6.66
C ILE A 243 8.66 -36.28 6.37
N PHE A 244 7.92 -35.98 7.43
CA PHE A 244 6.49 -35.69 7.35
C PHE A 244 6.22 -34.19 7.36
N ALA A 245 5.32 -33.75 6.48
CA ALA A 245 4.74 -32.42 6.47
C ALA A 245 3.53 -32.30 7.42
N SER A 246 2.78 -33.39 7.62
CA SER A 246 1.70 -33.43 8.61
C SER A 246 1.44 -34.86 9.13
N ILE A 247 0.72 -34.94 10.24
CA ILE A 247 0.38 -36.19 10.94
C ILE A 247 -1.12 -36.24 11.26
N SER A 248 -1.68 -37.43 11.33
CA SER A 248 -3.05 -37.67 11.83
C SER A 248 -3.11 -38.98 12.61
N ALA A 249 -3.94 -39.03 13.65
CA ALA A 249 -4.16 -40.22 14.47
C ALA A 249 -5.63 -40.68 14.38
N GLY A 250 -5.83 -41.95 14.07
CA GLY A 250 -7.12 -42.64 14.20
C GLY A 250 -7.30 -43.26 15.59
N SER A 251 -8.19 -44.25 15.73
CA SER A 251 -8.36 -44.95 17.02
C SER A 251 -7.06 -45.63 17.43
N ASP A 252 -6.55 -46.50 16.56
CA ASP A 252 -5.41 -47.37 16.80
C ASP A 252 -4.47 -47.44 15.59
N HIS A 253 -4.54 -46.43 14.71
CA HIS A 253 -3.65 -46.27 13.57
C HIS A 253 -3.24 -44.81 13.40
N SER A 254 -2.24 -44.59 12.57
CA SER A 254 -1.57 -43.31 12.41
C SER A 254 -1.23 -43.10 10.94
N LEU A 255 -1.28 -41.85 10.49
CA LEU A 255 -0.94 -41.42 9.14
C LEU A 255 0.11 -40.31 9.21
N GLY A 256 1.03 -40.32 8.25
CA GLY A 256 1.97 -39.23 7.99
C GLY A 256 1.95 -38.84 6.52
N LEU A 257 1.69 -37.57 6.22
CA LEU A 257 1.77 -37.01 4.88
C LEU A 257 3.20 -36.49 4.66
N LYS A 258 3.84 -36.91 3.58
CA LYS A 258 5.17 -36.45 3.19
C LYS A 258 5.08 -35.20 2.31
N SER A 259 6.17 -34.43 2.23
CA SER A 259 6.23 -33.22 1.42
C SER A 259 6.14 -33.48 -0.10
N ASP A 260 6.41 -34.71 -0.55
CA ASP A 260 6.24 -35.16 -1.93
C ASP A 260 4.78 -35.52 -2.29
N GLY A 261 3.84 -35.33 -1.35
CA GLY A 261 2.42 -35.63 -1.56
C GLY A 261 2.05 -37.11 -1.44
N THR A 262 2.96 -37.95 -0.91
CA THR A 262 2.67 -39.37 -0.59
C THR A 262 2.30 -39.56 0.88
N ILE A 263 1.57 -40.63 1.20
CA ILE A 263 1.13 -40.94 2.57
C ILE A 263 1.80 -42.22 3.07
N MET A 264 2.28 -42.19 4.31
CA MET A 264 2.64 -43.38 5.08
C MET A 264 1.60 -43.64 6.18
N ALA A 265 1.33 -44.91 6.46
CA ALA A 265 0.40 -45.36 7.49
C ALA A 265 1.04 -46.44 8.38
N TRP A 266 0.65 -46.50 9.65
CA TRP A 266 1.09 -47.54 10.59
C TRP A 266 0.05 -47.78 11.70
N GLY A 267 0.17 -48.89 12.41
CA GLY A 267 -0.74 -49.31 13.46
C GLY A 267 -1.71 -50.41 13.02
N SER A 268 -2.91 -50.38 13.59
CA SER A 268 -3.99 -51.33 13.32
C SER A 268 -4.44 -51.30 11.86
N ASN A 269 -4.68 -52.45 11.25
CA ASN A 269 -5.14 -52.58 9.85
C ASN A 269 -6.28 -53.58 9.63
N THR A 270 -6.97 -53.99 10.68
CA THR A 270 -8.02 -55.04 10.62
C THR A 270 -9.16 -54.77 9.63
N PHE A 271 -9.37 -53.51 9.23
CA PHE A 271 -10.39 -53.09 8.27
C PHE A 271 -9.78 -52.46 6.99
N GLY A 272 -8.46 -52.52 6.81
CA GLY A 272 -7.77 -51.88 5.69
C GLY A 272 -7.48 -50.39 5.91
N GLN A 273 -7.56 -49.87 7.14
CA GLN A 273 -7.37 -48.45 7.45
C GLN A 273 -5.97 -47.89 7.15
N LEU A 274 -4.99 -48.77 6.90
CA LEU A 274 -3.66 -48.39 6.42
C LEU A 274 -3.61 -48.20 4.90
N GLY A 275 -4.58 -48.73 4.14
CA GLY A 275 -4.67 -48.51 2.69
C GLY A 275 -3.51 -49.13 1.89
N ASP A 276 -2.83 -50.13 2.45
CA ASP A 276 -1.66 -50.80 1.86
C ASP A 276 -2.03 -52.06 1.06
N GLY A 277 -3.31 -52.30 0.82
CA GLY A 277 -3.82 -53.50 0.17
C GLY A 277 -3.87 -54.75 1.06
N THR A 278 -3.59 -54.62 2.36
CA THR A 278 -3.62 -55.73 3.32
C THR A 278 -4.59 -55.46 4.47
N THR A 279 -4.73 -56.44 5.36
CA THR A 279 -5.43 -56.29 6.66
C THR A 279 -4.50 -56.51 7.85
N GLU A 280 -3.19 -56.48 7.61
CA GLU A 280 -2.16 -56.78 8.61
C GLU A 280 -1.65 -55.51 9.27
N ASN A 281 -1.55 -55.53 10.61
CA ASN A 281 -1.00 -54.42 11.38
C ASN A 281 0.45 -54.13 10.97
N LYS A 282 0.85 -52.86 11.03
CA LYS A 282 2.22 -52.42 10.71
C LYS A 282 2.83 -51.67 11.87
N HIS A 283 3.99 -52.15 12.32
CA HIS A 283 4.74 -51.54 13.43
C HIS A 283 5.70 -50.43 12.97
N VAL A 284 5.80 -50.23 11.67
CA VAL A 284 6.61 -49.19 11.01
C VAL A 284 5.76 -48.53 9.92
N PRO A 285 6.06 -47.28 9.53
CA PRO A 285 5.39 -46.62 8.42
C PRO A 285 5.45 -47.46 7.13
N VAL A 286 4.29 -47.66 6.49
CA VAL A 286 4.14 -48.29 5.16
C VAL A 286 3.42 -47.35 4.21
N ALA A 287 3.75 -47.40 2.91
CA ALA A 287 3.08 -46.56 1.92
C ALA A 287 1.60 -46.94 1.74
N VAL A 288 0.74 -45.93 1.64
CA VAL A 288 -0.64 -46.08 1.18
C VAL A 288 -0.63 -46.22 -0.35
N LEU A 289 -1.38 -47.18 -0.90
CA LEU A 289 -1.29 -47.59 -2.31
C LEU A 289 -2.63 -47.44 -3.05
N TYR A 290 -2.60 -47.08 -4.33
CA TYR A 290 -3.76 -47.25 -5.24
C TYR A 290 -3.91 -48.68 -5.76
N SER A 291 -2.79 -49.38 -5.92
CA SER A 291 -2.76 -50.76 -6.39
C SER A 291 -1.52 -51.47 -5.82
N SER A 292 -1.64 -52.77 -5.58
CA SER A 292 -0.53 -53.65 -5.21
C SER A 292 0.13 -54.34 -6.41
N SER A 293 -0.43 -54.20 -7.63
CA SER A 293 0.13 -54.74 -8.86
C SER A 293 -0.30 -53.92 -10.09
N PRO A 294 0.58 -53.05 -10.64
CA PRO A 294 1.86 -52.65 -10.08
C PRO A 294 1.67 -51.94 -8.73
N VAL A 295 2.69 -51.99 -7.86
CA VAL A 295 2.70 -51.24 -6.60
C VAL A 295 2.75 -49.75 -6.94
N THR A 296 1.65 -49.04 -6.68
CA THR A 296 1.51 -47.62 -7.01
C THR A 296 1.11 -46.86 -5.74
N PRO A 297 2.04 -46.10 -5.12
CA PRO A 297 1.70 -45.22 -4.00
C PRO A 297 0.68 -44.16 -4.39
N ILE A 298 -0.13 -43.72 -3.42
CA ILE A 298 -0.91 -42.50 -3.57
C ILE A 298 0.01 -41.28 -3.61
N THR A 299 -0.28 -40.33 -4.50
CA THR A 299 0.50 -39.10 -4.72
C THR A 299 -0.44 -37.90 -4.81
N ASN A 300 0.13 -36.68 -4.87
CA ASN A 300 -0.64 -35.43 -5.05
C ASN A 300 -1.60 -35.12 -3.90
N ILE A 301 -1.28 -35.56 -2.68
CA ILE A 301 -2.09 -35.34 -1.49
C ILE A 301 -1.69 -34.03 -0.81
N SER A 302 -2.68 -33.21 -0.47
CA SER A 302 -2.53 -31.93 0.21
C SER A 302 -2.96 -31.98 1.69
N ALA A 303 -3.84 -32.90 2.06
CA ALA A 303 -4.26 -33.09 3.45
C ALA A 303 -4.67 -34.53 3.75
N ILE A 304 -4.52 -34.92 5.02
CA ILE A 304 -4.91 -36.23 5.55
C ILE A 304 -5.80 -36.08 6.79
N SER A 305 -6.69 -37.04 7.02
CA SER A 305 -7.44 -37.14 8.27
C SER A 305 -7.77 -38.61 8.56
N ALA A 306 -7.52 -39.03 9.79
CA ALA A 306 -7.84 -40.35 10.30
C ALA A 306 -8.76 -40.22 11.51
N ALA A 307 -9.67 -41.18 11.64
CA ALA A 307 -10.49 -41.33 12.83
C ALA A 307 -10.66 -42.82 13.14
N ASN A 308 -11.78 -43.24 13.73
CA ASN A 308 -12.02 -44.57 14.30
C ASN A 308 -11.26 -45.72 13.65
N SER A 309 -11.67 -46.14 12.46
CA SER A 309 -10.97 -47.20 11.72
C SER A 309 -11.04 -46.94 10.21
N HIS A 310 -11.01 -45.67 9.83
CA HIS A 310 -10.98 -45.25 8.44
C HIS A 310 -10.14 -43.98 8.30
N SER A 311 -9.77 -43.70 7.07
CA SER A 311 -8.85 -42.66 6.68
C SER A 311 -9.38 -41.96 5.43
N ILE A 312 -9.15 -40.66 5.34
CA ILE A 312 -9.49 -39.84 4.18
C ILE A 312 -8.31 -38.93 3.82
N ALA A 313 -8.19 -38.62 2.53
CA ALA A 313 -7.17 -37.71 2.02
C ALA A 313 -7.74 -36.80 0.93
N LEU A 314 -7.24 -35.56 0.91
CA LEU A 314 -7.58 -34.54 -0.07
C LEU A 314 -6.44 -34.47 -1.09
N ASN A 315 -6.78 -34.64 -2.36
CA ASN A 315 -5.86 -34.38 -3.46
C ASN A 315 -5.73 -32.87 -3.70
N ALA A 316 -4.59 -32.43 -4.23
CA ALA A 316 -4.35 -31.03 -4.55
C ALA A 316 -5.28 -30.50 -5.66
N ASP A 317 -5.87 -31.38 -6.47
CA ASP A 317 -6.89 -31.03 -7.47
C ASP A 317 -8.31 -30.85 -6.89
N GLY A 318 -8.47 -30.99 -5.57
CA GLY A 318 -9.75 -30.84 -4.87
C GLY A 318 -10.60 -32.12 -4.84
N THR A 319 -10.11 -33.25 -5.32
CA THR A 319 -10.80 -34.54 -5.18
C THR A 319 -10.47 -35.22 -3.84
N VAL A 320 -11.36 -36.09 -3.35
CA VAL A 320 -11.21 -36.76 -2.04
C VAL A 320 -11.22 -38.27 -2.23
N VAL A 321 -10.30 -38.95 -1.54
CA VAL A 321 -10.29 -40.42 -1.43
C VAL A 321 -10.42 -40.86 0.02
N ALA A 322 -10.97 -42.05 0.22
CA ALA A 322 -11.22 -42.65 1.52
C ALA A 322 -10.92 -44.15 1.52
N TRP A 323 -10.50 -44.71 2.66
CA TRP A 323 -10.24 -46.15 2.82
C TRP A 323 -10.41 -46.63 4.27
N GLY A 324 -10.45 -47.94 4.46
CA GLY A 324 -10.65 -48.60 5.75
C GLY A 324 -12.08 -49.09 5.97
N LYS A 325 -12.54 -49.05 7.22
CA LYS A 325 -13.87 -49.52 7.63
C LYS A 325 -14.97 -48.72 6.92
N ASN A 326 -15.99 -49.39 6.39
CA ASN A 326 -17.09 -48.77 5.64
C ASN A 326 -18.49 -49.37 5.94
N ASN A 327 -18.64 -50.09 7.06
CA ASN A 327 -19.89 -50.76 7.40
C ASN A 327 -21.12 -49.84 7.54
N VAL A 328 -20.90 -48.54 7.70
CA VAL A 328 -21.93 -47.50 7.75
C VAL A 328 -21.72 -46.46 6.65
N ASN A 329 -21.15 -46.83 5.50
CA ASN A 329 -20.87 -45.91 4.39
C ASN A 329 -20.07 -44.66 4.82
N GLN A 330 -19.18 -44.78 5.80
CA GLN A 330 -18.35 -43.66 6.27
C GLN A 330 -17.29 -43.23 5.25
N LEU A 331 -16.97 -44.06 4.25
CA LEU A 331 -16.08 -43.70 3.16
C LEU A 331 -16.78 -42.84 2.09
N GLY A 332 -18.11 -42.90 2.02
CA GLY A 332 -18.87 -42.16 1.02
C GLY A 332 -18.60 -42.62 -0.40
N ASP A 333 -18.18 -43.87 -0.63
CA ASP A 333 -17.83 -44.43 -1.95
C ASP A 333 -19.04 -45.07 -2.66
N GLY A 334 -20.24 -44.91 -2.10
CA GLY A 334 -21.47 -45.54 -2.59
C GLY A 334 -21.59 -47.02 -2.23
N SER A 335 -20.69 -47.55 -1.40
CA SER A 335 -20.70 -48.92 -0.91
C SER A 335 -20.81 -48.98 0.63
N SER A 336 -20.96 -50.19 1.16
CA SER A 336 -20.81 -50.49 2.59
C SER A 336 -19.67 -51.48 2.87
N THR A 337 -18.80 -51.68 1.88
CA THR A 337 -17.68 -52.62 1.94
C THR A 337 -16.41 -51.91 2.37
N ASN A 338 -15.68 -52.49 3.32
CA ASN A 338 -14.37 -51.96 3.71
C ASN A 338 -13.44 -51.92 2.51
N GLN A 339 -12.62 -50.87 2.43
CA GLN A 339 -11.73 -50.64 1.29
C GLN A 339 -10.28 -50.76 1.74
N LEU A 340 -9.53 -51.68 1.12
CA LEU A 340 -8.11 -51.91 1.42
C LEU A 340 -7.18 -50.95 0.68
N PHE A 341 -7.73 -50.20 -0.29
CA PHE A 341 -7.06 -49.16 -1.07
C PHE A 341 -7.91 -47.88 -1.02
N PRO A 342 -7.33 -46.68 -1.20
CA PRO A 342 -8.07 -45.44 -1.37
C PRO A 342 -9.03 -45.52 -2.54
N VAL A 343 -10.30 -45.24 -2.28
CA VAL A 343 -11.37 -45.12 -3.28
C VAL A 343 -11.90 -43.68 -3.32
N PRO A 344 -12.34 -43.17 -4.48
CA PRO A 344 -12.95 -41.85 -4.58
C PRO A 344 -14.22 -41.74 -3.71
N MET A 345 -14.34 -40.63 -2.99
CA MET A 345 -15.58 -40.27 -2.31
C MET A 345 -16.58 -39.68 -3.32
N VAL A 346 -17.83 -40.13 -3.26
CA VAL A 346 -18.97 -39.69 -4.09
C VAL A 346 -20.10 -39.15 -3.22
N THR A 347 -21.02 -38.38 -3.81
CA THR A 347 -22.16 -37.83 -3.05
C THR A 347 -23.17 -38.93 -2.72
N SER A 348 -23.55 -39.01 -1.44
CA SER A 348 -24.47 -40.01 -0.89
C SER A 348 -25.92 -39.89 -1.41
N ASN A 349 -26.31 -38.71 -1.90
CA ASN A 349 -27.66 -38.42 -2.42
C ASN A 349 -27.78 -38.60 -3.94
N ASN A 350 -26.67 -38.82 -4.66
CA ASN A 350 -26.68 -39.09 -6.10
C ASN A 350 -25.40 -39.84 -6.50
N PRO A 351 -25.40 -41.19 -6.54
CA PRO A 351 -24.22 -42.02 -6.81
C PRO A 351 -23.51 -41.76 -8.15
N GLY A 352 -24.05 -40.90 -9.02
CA GLY A 352 -23.44 -40.47 -10.27
C GLY A 352 -22.93 -39.02 -10.31
N LYS A 353 -23.06 -38.23 -9.24
CA LYS A 353 -22.56 -36.85 -9.19
C LYS A 353 -21.24 -36.78 -8.40
N PRO A 354 -20.12 -36.38 -9.03
CA PRO A 354 -18.86 -36.16 -8.32
C PRO A 354 -19.00 -35.02 -7.30
N LEU A 355 -18.18 -35.05 -6.26
CA LEU A 355 -17.98 -33.89 -5.37
C LEU A 355 -17.56 -32.68 -6.22
N GLY A 356 -18.01 -31.49 -5.82
CA GLY A 356 -17.36 -30.26 -6.26
C GLY A 356 -15.92 -30.20 -5.74
N PRO A 357 -15.10 -29.24 -6.19
CA PRO A 357 -13.76 -29.07 -5.66
C PRO A 357 -13.81 -28.93 -4.13
N VAL A 358 -13.05 -29.74 -3.40
CA VAL A 358 -13.01 -29.77 -1.92
C VAL A 358 -11.82 -28.96 -1.42
N CYS A 359 -12.04 -28.17 -0.36
CA CYS A 359 -11.01 -27.39 0.33
C CYS A 359 -10.81 -27.76 1.80
N GLY A 360 -11.61 -28.69 2.35
CA GLY A 360 -11.45 -29.19 3.71
C GLY A 360 -12.00 -30.59 3.91
N ILE A 361 -11.31 -31.40 4.72
CA ILE A 361 -11.68 -32.79 5.04
C ILE A 361 -11.54 -33.07 6.54
N ARG A 362 -12.46 -33.83 7.14
CA ARG A 362 -12.35 -34.36 8.51
C ARG A 362 -12.99 -35.73 8.62
N ALA A 363 -12.24 -36.70 9.12
CA ALA A 363 -12.77 -37.97 9.58
C ALA A 363 -13.30 -37.81 11.03
N GLY A 364 -14.48 -38.35 11.29
CA GLY A 364 -15.10 -38.47 12.62
C GLY A 364 -15.27 -39.95 13.02
N TYR A 365 -15.93 -40.22 14.15
CA TYR A 365 -16.03 -41.59 14.68
C TYR A 365 -16.70 -42.59 13.71
N GLU A 366 -17.77 -42.17 13.04
CA GLU A 366 -18.57 -42.99 12.10
C GLU A 366 -18.98 -42.20 10.84
N CYS A 367 -18.32 -41.08 10.57
CA CYS A 367 -18.59 -40.26 9.39
C CYS A 367 -17.32 -39.61 8.88
N SER A 368 -17.32 -39.21 7.61
CA SER A 368 -16.40 -38.27 7.03
C SER A 368 -17.15 -36.99 6.69
N VAL A 369 -16.50 -35.84 6.81
CA VAL A 369 -17.05 -34.53 6.46
C VAL A 369 -16.11 -33.87 5.48
N VAL A 370 -16.66 -33.33 4.40
CA VAL A 370 -15.93 -32.57 3.39
C VAL A 370 -16.57 -31.19 3.24
N LEU A 371 -15.72 -30.21 2.97
CA LEU A 371 -16.09 -28.83 2.70
C LEU A 371 -15.71 -28.52 1.26
N GLU A 372 -16.70 -28.30 0.42
CA GLU A 372 -16.51 -27.86 -0.96
C GLU A 372 -16.06 -26.39 -1.01
N THR A 373 -15.42 -25.97 -2.10
CA THR A 373 -14.91 -24.60 -2.29
C THR A 373 -16.04 -23.57 -2.36
N ASP A 374 -17.25 -23.99 -2.70
CA ASP A 374 -18.46 -23.17 -2.60
C ASP A 374 -18.97 -23.07 -1.14
N GLY A 375 -18.27 -23.69 -0.20
CA GLY A 375 -18.61 -23.76 1.21
C GLY A 375 -19.62 -24.85 1.55
N THR A 376 -20.15 -25.60 0.58
CA THR A 376 -21.07 -26.70 0.86
C THR A 376 -20.41 -27.72 1.77
N LEU A 377 -21.04 -28.03 2.90
CA LEU A 377 -20.55 -29.06 3.80
C LEU A 377 -21.31 -30.36 3.51
N ARG A 378 -20.59 -31.39 3.07
CA ARG A 378 -21.14 -32.73 2.84
C ARG A 378 -20.60 -33.70 3.88
N GLY A 379 -21.40 -34.71 4.22
CA GLY A 379 -20.96 -35.78 5.11
C GLY A 379 -21.37 -37.15 4.61
N SER A 380 -20.51 -38.14 4.85
CA SER A 380 -20.85 -39.56 4.69
C SER A 380 -21.62 -40.06 5.93
N PHE A 381 -22.58 -40.97 5.73
CA PHE A 381 -23.69 -41.16 6.68
C PHE A 381 -23.59 -42.42 7.55
N GLY A 382 -23.31 -42.25 8.85
CA GLY A 382 -23.59 -43.27 9.87
C GLY A 382 -25.09 -43.52 10.12
N SER A 383 -25.43 -44.60 10.84
CA SER A 383 -26.79 -45.15 11.07
C SER A 383 -27.83 -44.26 11.79
N THR A 384 -27.58 -42.96 11.97
CA THR A 384 -28.46 -42.03 12.69
C THR A 384 -29.06 -40.95 11.76
N PRO A 385 -30.40 -40.90 11.57
CA PRO A 385 -31.07 -39.93 10.70
C PRO A 385 -30.93 -38.45 11.12
N ALA A 386 -30.60 -38.17 12.39
CA ALA A 386 -30.43 -36.81 12.89
C ALA A 386 -29.22 -36.06 12.28
N CYS A 387 -28.40 -36.79 11.52
CA CYS A 387 -27.15 -36.33 10.91
C CYS A 387 -27.26 -36.06 9.40
N SER A 388 -28.48 -36.11 8.82
CA SER A 388 -28.73 -36.12 7.37
C SER A 388 -28.85 -34.75 6.70
N VAL A 389 -28.71 -33.65 7.44
CA VAL A 389 -28.73 -32.32 6.82
C VAL A 389 -27.36 -32.03 6.20
N ASP A 390 -27.25 -32.29 4.89
CA ASP A 390 -26.30 -31.58 4.04
C ASP A 390 -26.59 -30.09 4.25
N LEU A 391 -25.65 -29.38 4.87
CA LEU A 391 -25.75 -27.94 4.90
C LEU A 391 -25.34 -27.42 3.52
N CYS A 392 -26.35 -27.27 2.67
CA CYS A 392 -26.31 -26.22 1.67
C CYS A 392 -26.15 -24.91 2.45
N LEU A 393 -24.91 -24.41 2.55
CA LEU A 393 -24.71 -23.01 2.91
C LEU A 393 -25.48 -22.23 1.85
N ALA A 394 -26.51 -21.49 2.27
CA ALA A 394 -27.29 -20.54 1.48
C ALA A 394 -27.29 -20.75 -0.05
N GLY A 395 -28.46 -21.01 -0.63
CA GLY A 395 -28.62 -21.20 -2.07
C GLY A 395 -27.78 -20.22 -2.90
N SER A 396 -27.22 -20.68 -4.00
CA SER A 396 -26.45 -19.80 -4.88
C SER A 396 -27.40 -19.05 -5.81
N LEU A 397 -26.94 -17.89 -6.32
CA LEU A 397 -27.52 -17.39 -7.55
C LEU A 397 -27.33 -18.45 -8.64
N SER A 398 -28.39 -18.82 -9.33
CA SER A 398 -28.32 -19.66 -10.52
C SER A 398 -28.02 -18.85 -11.78
N ALA A 399 -28.32 -17.56 -11.75
CA ALA A 399 -27.98 -16.60 -12.78
C ALA A 399 -27.90 -15.18 -12.21
N LEU A 400 -27.10 -14.33 -12.83
CA LEU A 400 -27.12 -12.89 -12.63
C LEU A 400 -26.91 -12.22 -13.98
N THR A 401 -27.91 -11.48 -14.46
CA THR A 401 -27.80 -10.71 -15.70
C THR A 401 -27.65 -9.22 -15.40
N VAL A 402 -26.95 -8.50 -16.28
CA VAL A 402 -26.57 -7.08 -16.09
C VAL A 402 -26.88 -6.22 -17.32
N GLY A 403 -28.16 -6.11 -17.68
CA GLY A 403 -28.64 -5.19 -18.73
C GLY A 403 -27.75 -5.08 -19.98
N SER A 404 -27.41 -3.84 -20.37
CA SER A 404 -26.48 -3.50 -21.46
C SER A 404 -25.01 -3.40 -21.01
N ALA A 405 -24.71 -3.72 -19.75
CA ALA A 405 -23.37 -3.69 -19.19
C ALA A 405 -22.66 -5.04 -19.36
N THR A 406 -21.38 -5.06 -19.04
CA THR A 406 -20.57 -6.28 -18.99
C THR A 406 -20.27 -6.64 -17.54
N MET A 407 -20.07 -7.93 -17.27
CA MET A 407 -19.74 -8.43 -15.93
C MET A 407 -18.37 -9.10 -15.97
N SER A 408 -17.50 -8.74 -15.02
CA SER A 408 -16.19 -9.35 -14.82
C SER A 408 -16.01 -9.81 -13.38
N PRO A 409 -15.62 -11.08 -13.13
CA PRO A 409 -15.53 -12.16 -14.12
C PRO A 409 -16.92 -12.51 -14.68
N ALA A 410 -16.97 -13.30 -15.77
CA ALA A 410 -18.23 -13.85 -16.26
C ALA A 410 -18.96 -14.59 -15.12
N PHE A 411 -20.30 -14.50 -15.09
CA PHE A 411 -21.08 -15.02 -13.98
C PHE A 411 -20.75 -16.49 -13.68
N ASN A 412 -20.27 -16.74 -12.46
CA ASN A 412 -20.02 -18.06 -11.91
C ASN A 412 -20.59 -18.09 -10.49
N PRO A 413 -21.54 -18.98 -10.18
CA PRO A 413 -22.23 -18.99 -8.88
C PRO A 413 -21.29 -19.02 -7.66
N ASN A 414 -20.04 -19.45 -7.81
CA ASN A 414 -19.02 -19.53 -6.76
C ASN A 414 -18.16 -18.26 -6.58
N VAL A 415 -18.24 -17.32 -7.53
CA VAL A 415 -17.62 -16.00 -7.40
C VAL A 415 -18.57 -15.10 -6.65
N LEU A 416 -18.09 -14.51 -5.55
CA LEU A 416 -18.88 -13.64 -4.66
C LEU A 416 -18.72 -12.15 -4.99
N GLU A 417 -17.71 -11.78 -5.77
CA GLU A 417 -17.42 -10.40 -6.12
C GLU A 417 -17.44 -10.21 -7.63
N TYR A 418 -18.23 -9.26 -8.09
CA TYR A 418 -18.36 -8.92 -9.49
C TYR A 418 -18.16 -7.43 -9.71
N THR A 419 -17.54 -7.13 -10.83
CA THR A 419 -17.49 -5.78 -11.38
C THR A 419 -18.46 -5.70 -12.54
N VAL A 420 -19.40 -4.75 -12.48
CA VAL A 420 -20.32 -4.45 -13.59
C VAL A 420 -19.82 -3.22 -14.30
N THR A 421 -19.40 -3.37 -15.55
CA THR A 421 -18.80 -2.31 -16.36
C THR A 421 -19.78 -1.89 -17.45
N ALA A 422 -20.31 -0.67 -17.37
CA ALA A 422 -21.22 -0.10 -18.36
C ALA A 422 -20.52 0.91 -19.28
N PRO A 423 -21.01 1.16 -20.51
CA PRO A 423 -20.49 2.24 -21.35
C PRO A 423 -20.39 3.59 -20.62
N TYR A 424 -19.33 4.35 -20.90
CA TYR A 424 -19.11 5.65 -20.26
C TYR A 424 -20.31 6.60 -20.48
N GLY A 425 -20.81 7.21 -19.39
CA GLY A 425 -22.02 8.05 -19.41
C GLY A 425 -23.34 7.32 -19.08
N THR A 426 -23.31 5.99 -18.87
CA THR A 426 -24.49 5.23 -18.41
C THR A 426 -24.82 5.57 -16.96
N ILE A 427 -25.99 6.17 -16.69
CA ILE A 427 -26.38 6.59 -15.32
C ILE A 427 -26.97 5.47 -14.45
N SER A 428 -27.42 4.38 -15.07
CA SER A 428 -28.02 3.24 -14.37
C SER A 428 -27.93 1.96 -15.17
N VAL A 429 -27.84 0.81 -14.50
CA VAL A 429 -27.90 -0.52 -15.10
C VAL A 429 -28.92 -1.36 -14.35
N ASP A 430 -29.63 -2.23 -15.08
CA ASP A 430 -30.53 -3.20 -14.46
C ASP A 430 -29.80 -4.51 -14.19
N ILE A 431 -29.94 -5.01 -12.96
CA ILE A 431 -29.47 -6.33 -12.56
C ILE A 431 -30.66 -7.26 -12.30
N ALA A 432 -30.59 -8.52 -12.72
CA ALA A 432 -31.61 -9.52 -12.43
C ALA A 432 -30.98 -10.81 -11.85
N PRO A 433 -30.76 -10.87 -10.53
CA PRO A 433 -30.40 -12.10 -9.83
C PRO A 433 -31.52 -13.15 -9.87
N THR A 434 -31.15 -14.41 -10.10
CA THR A 434 -32.07 -15.56 -10.08
C THR A 434 -31.54 -16.64 -9.14
N ILE A 435 -32.44 -17.30 -8.42
CA ILE A 435 -32.18 -18.49 -7.59
C ILE A 435 -33.09 -19.64 -8.06
N THR A 436 -32.60 -20.88 -8.02
CA THR A 436 -33.41 -22.08 -8.34
C THR A 436 -33.91 -22.82 -7.11
N ASP A 437 -33.32 -22.53 -5.94
CA ASP A 437 -33.66 -23.18 -4.68
C ASP A 437 -34.88 -22.51 -4.02
N ALA A 438 -36.00 -23.22 -4.01
CA ALA A 438 -37.26 -22.76 -3.43
C ALA A 438 -37.22 -22.59 -1.90
N SER A 439 -36.20 -23.12 -1.22
CA SER A 439 -36.00 -22.93 0.23
C SER A 439 -35.32 -21.59 0.56
N CYS A 440 -34.86 -20.85 -0.46
CA CYS A 440 -34.14 -19.60 -0.31
C CYS A 440 -34.98 -18.37 -0.70
N GLN A 441 -34.70 -17.26 -0.04
CA GLN A 441 -35.23 -15.93 -0.33
C GLN A 441 -34.09 -15.04 -0.83
N LEU A 442 -34.35 -14.28 -1.89
CA LEU A 442 -33.42 -13.30 -2.41
C LEU A 442 -33.66 -11.93 -1.73
N LEU A 443 -32.59 -11.26 -1.32
CA LEU A 443 -32.61 -9.88 -0.88
C LEU A 443 -31.60 -9.03 -1.66
N ILE A 444 -31.94 -7.78 -1.95
CA ILE A 444 -31.00 -6.78 -2.50
C ILE A 444 -30.94 -5.62 -1.51
N ASP A 445 -29.72 -5.25 -1.09
CA ASP A 445 -29.44 -4.25 -0.05
C ASP A 445 -30.28 -4.48 1.23
N GLY A 446 -30.42 -5.76 1.60
CA GLY A 446 -31.16 -6.21 2.78
C GLY A 446 -32.69 -6.21 2.63
N GLN A 447 -33.24 -5.86 1.46
CA GLN A 447 -34.69 -5.87 1.22
C GLN A 447 -35.12 -7.08 0.38
N PRO A 448 -36.22 -7.77 0.72
CA PRO A 448 -36.75 -8.87 -0.09
C PRO A 448 -36.92 -8.47 -1.56
N HIS A 449 -36.42 -9.30 -2.47
CA HIS A 449 -36.49 -9.06 -3.91
C HIS A 449 -37.15 -10.25 -4.61
N THR A 450 -37.94 -9.97 -5.64
CA THR A 450 -38.61 -11.02 -6.42
C THR A 450 -37.60 -11.74 -7.30
N ASN A 451 -37.58 -13.08 -7.23
CA ASN A 451 -36.66 -13.92 -7.99
C ASN A 451 -36.71 -13.62 -9.50
N GLY A 452 -35.57 -13.29 -10.12
CA GLY A 452 -35.44 -12.98 -11.54
C GLY A 452 -35.98 -11.60 -11.97
N ALA A 453 -36.51 -10.79 -11.05
CA ALA A 453 -36.98 -9.45 -11.38
C ALA A 453 -35.79 -8.47 -11.53
N ALA A 454 -35.90 -7.54 -12.48
CA ALA A 454 -34.89 -6.50 -12.66
C ALA A 454 -34.90 -5.50 -11.49
N LYS A 455 -33.70 -5.08 -11.08
CA LYS A 455 -33.44 -4.01 -10.12
C LYS A 455 -32.49 -3.02 -10.77
N THR A 456 -32.91 -1.76 -10.86
CA THR A 456 -32.06 -0.67 -11.34
C THR A 456 -31.08 -0.27 -10.24
N ILE A 457 -29.79 -0.31 -10.57
CA ILE A 457 -28.70 0.23 -9.76
C ILE A 457 -28.14 1.47 -10.46
N THR A 458 -27.86 2.52 -9.69
CA THR A 458 -27.29 3.77 -10.21
C THR A 458 -25.77 3.62 -10.33
N LEU A 459 -25.16 4.24 -11.33
CA LEU A 459 -23.71 4.37 -11.41
C LEU A 459 -23.30 5.76 -10.90
N SER A 460 -22.25 5.82 -10.08
CA SER A 460 -21.73 7.07 -9.52
C SER A 460 -20.21 7.12 -9.61
N VAL A 461 -19.63 8.33 -9.57
CA VAL A 461 -18.17 8.55 -9.59
C VAL A 461 -17.45 7.93 -8.40
N THR A 462 -18.14 7.77 -7.27
CA THR A 462 -17.67 6.94 -6.15
C THR A 462 -18.08 5.49 -6.40
N LYS A 463 -17.15 4.52 -6.28
CA LYS A 463 -17.44 3.09 -6.44
C LYS A 463 -18.69 2.72 -5.63
N GLN A 464 -19.76 2.31 -6.31
CA GLN A 464 -21.01 1.92 -5.66
C GLN A 464 -21.10 0.41 -5.65
N THR A 465 -21.22 -0.16 -4.44
CA THR A 465 -21.37 -1.60 -4.26
C THR A 465 -22.82 -1.93 -3.91
N THR A 466 -23.47 -2.74 -4.74
CA THR A 466 -24.79 -3.33 -4.46
C THR A 466 -24.60 -4.69 -3.82
N ARG A 467 -25.35 -4.95 -2.75
CA ARG A 467 -25.32 -6.22 -2.01
C ARG A 467 -26.50 -7.09 -2.43
N ILE A 468 -26.23 -8.33 -2.85
CA ILE A 468 -27.27 -9.33 -3.18
C ILE A 468 -27.10 -10.52 -2.23
N ASP A 469 -28.12 -10.78 -1.42
CA ASP A 469 -28.13 -11.86 -0.44
C ASP A 469 -29.07 -12.98 -0.90
N VAL A 470 -28.60 -14.22 -0.85
CA VAL A 470 -29.46 -15.40 -0.93
C VAL A 470 -29.55 -16.02 0.47
N LEU A 471 -30.71 -15.90 1.09
CA LEU A 471 -30.99 -16.32 2.46
C LEU A 471 -31.75 -17.65 2.46
N HIS A 472 -31.19 -18.69 3.07
CA HIS A 472 -31.92 -19.94 3.27
C HIS A 472 -32.92 -19.79 4.44
N THR A 473 -34.21 -19.83 4.13
CA THR A 473 -35.29 -19.40 5.04
C THR A 473 -35.43 -20.26 6.30
N ALA A 474 -35.07 -21.55 6.24
CA ALA A 474 -35.17 -22.44 7.39
C ALA A 474 -33.94 -22.45 8.30
N THR A 475 -32.77 -22.01 7.82
CA THR A 475 -31.50 -22.08 8.56
C THR A 475 -30.94 -20.71 8.92
N GLY A 476 -31.44 -19.63 8.30
CA GLY A 476 -30.97 -18.26 8.53
C GLY A 476 -29.58 -17.96 7.95
N ILE A 477 -29.03 -18.89 7.16
CA ILE A 477 -27.71 -18.74 6.53
C ILE A 477 -27.85 -17.93 5.26
N THR A 478 -26.94 -16.99 5.02
CA THR A 478 -26.95 -16.08 3.86
C THR A 478 -25.65 -16.21 3.06
N ARG A 479 -25.78 -16.26 1.73
CA ARG A 479 -24.67 -16.12 0.78
C ARG A 479 -24.79 -14.75 0.13
N THR A 480 -23.72 -13.96 0.18
CA THR A 480 -23.74 -12.58 -0.28
C THR A 480 -22.85 -12.41 -1.50
N TYR A 481 -23.42 -11.85 -2.56
CA TYR A 481 -22.73 -11.39 -3.77
C TYR A 481 -22.60 -9.87 -3.72
N ARG A 482 -21.40 -9.36 -4.02
CA ARG A 482 -21.11 -7.92 -4.08
C ARG A 482 -20.89 -7.51 -5.52
N LEU A 483 -21.69 -6.56 -5.99
CA LEU A 483 -21.56 -5.99 -7.32
C LEU A 483 -21.03 -4.57 -7.23
N THR A 484 -19.80 -4.36 -7.68
CA THR A 484 -19.24 -3.02 -7.82
C THR A 484 -19.55 -2.52 -9.23
N ALA A 485 -20.40 -1.51 -9.34
CA ALA A 485 -20.72 -0.90 -10.62
C ALA A 485 -19.69 0.19 -10.95
N ILE A 486 -19.09 0.10 -12.14
CA ILE A 486 -18.12 1.06 -12.68
C ILE A 486 -18.47 1.42 -14.13
N TRP A 487 -18.00 2.58 -14.60
CA TRP A 487 -17.97 2.87 -16.03
C TRP A 487 -16.79 2.18 -16.70
N ALA A 488 -16.95 1.81 -17.96
CA ALA A 488 -15.84 1.56 -18.86
C ALA A 488 -14.99 2.83 -18.94
N ALA A 489 -13.67 2.68 -18.86
CA ALA A 489 -12.76 3.80 -19.02
C ALA A 489 -13.02 4.48 -20.38
N PRO A 490 -13.24 5.80 -20.44
CA PRO A 490 -13.22 6.50 -21.71
C PRO A 490 -11.80 6.42 -22.27
N SER A 491 -11.68 6.17 -23.57
CA SER A 491 -10.43 5.81 -24.26
C SER A 491 -9.32 6.89 -24.25
N THR A 492 -9.52 8.02 -23.58
CA THR A 492 -8.59 9.16 -23.55
C THR A 492 -8.74 9.97 -22.25
N GLN A 493 -8.30 9.44 -21.11
CA GLN A 493 -8.13 10.27 -19.90
C GLN A 493 -6.73 10.88 -19.89
N THR A 494 -6.65 12.21 -19.82
CA THR A 494 -5.42 12.95 -19.54
C THR A 494 -5.70 13.92 -18.39
N ALA A 495 -4.71 14.17 -17.55
CA ALA A 495 -4.78 15.20 -16.50
C ALA A 495 -4.41 16.61 -17.02
N ASN A 496 -4.22 16.76 -18.34
CA ASN A 496 -3.81 18.01 -18.95
C ASN A 496 -4.91 19.08 -18.89
N LEU A 497 -4.51 20.36 -18.91
CA LEU A 497 -5.43 21.48 -19.11
C LEU A 497 -5.69 21.72 -20.60
N SER A 498 -6.93 22.05 -20.97
CA SER A 498 -7.24 22.57 -22.33
C SER A 498 -6.94 24.06 -22.46
N SER A 499 -7.01 24.79 -21.35
CA SER A 499 -6.69 26.21 -21.30
C SER A 499 -6.11 26.58 -19.94
N LEU A 500 -5.10 27.44 -19.97
CA LEU A 500 -4.61 28.17 -18.80
C LEU A 500 -4.47 29.63 -19.23
N SER A 501 -5.02 30.56 -18.45
CA SER A 501 -4.96 31.99 -18.73
C SER A 501 -4.81 32.79 -17.44
N VAL A 502 -4.06 33.89 -17.51
CA VAL A 502 -3.94 34.89 -16.45
C VAL A 502 -4.43 36.21 -16.99
N ASP A 503 -5.34 36.88 -16.28
CA ASP A 503 -5.91 38.14 -16.76
C ASP A 503 -4.82 39.24 -16.87
N GLY A 504 -4.83 39.97 -17.99
CA GLY A 504 -3.88 41.06 -18.25
C GLY A 504 -2.43 40.66 -18.52
N ALA A 505 -2.10 39.36 -18.66
CA ALA A 505 -0.73 38.89 -18.85
C ALA A 505 -0.58 37.75 -19.88
N THR A 506 0.62 37.60 -20.43
CA THR A 506 0.96 36.53 -21.39
C THR A 506 2.02 35.61 -20.83
N PHE A 507 1.86 34.30 -21.04
CA PHE A 507 2.87 33.32 -20.66
C PHE A 507 4.10 33.38 -21.57
N SER A 508 5.27 33.13 -20.99
CA SER A 508 6.51 32.81 -21.70
C SER A 508 7.02 31.44 -21.23
N PRO A 509 7.03 30.40 -22.09
CA PRO A 509 6.48 30.37 -23.45
C PRO A 509 4.94 30.47 -23.47
N ALA A 510 4.33 30.67 -24.64
CA ALA A 510 2.87 30.64 -24.78
C ALA A 510 2.30 29.28 -24.30
N PHE A 511 1.07 29.30 -23.78
CA PHE A 511 0.48 28.10 -23.18
C PHE A 511 0.40 26.92 -24.16
N ASP A 512 1.03 25.81 -23.79
CA ASP A 512 1.01 24.53 -24.49
C ASP A 512 0.72 23.43 -23.44
N PRO A 513 -0.39 22.68 -23.52
CA PRO A 513 -0.76 21.66 -22.54
C PRO A 513 0.32 20.62 -22.21
N SER A 514 1.34 20.45 -23.07
CA SER A 514 2.49 19.55 -22.87
C SER A 514 3.62 20.13 -22.02
N LEU A 515 3.61 21.44 -21.74
CA LEU A 515 4.58 22.13 -20.89
C LEU A 515 4.02 22.36 -19.49
N THR A 516 4.85 22.15 -18.47
CA THR A 516 4.47 22.26 -17.06
C THR A 516 4.98 23.53 -16.37
N ASP A 517 5.83 24.32 -17.02
CA ASP A 517 6.49 25.45 -16.37
C ASP A 517 6.37 26.72 -17.23
N TYR A 518 5.90 27.80 -16.62
CA TYR A 518 5.64 29.07 -17.30
C TYR A 518 6.14 30.25 -16.48
N THR A 519 6.67 31.26 -17.17
CA THR A 519 7.02 32.55 -16.56
C THR A 519 6.01 33.61 -16.98
N ILE A 520 5.56 34.42 -16.02
CA ILE A 520 4.67 35.56 -16.23
C ILE A 520 5.31 36.77 -15.57
N THR A 521 5.66 37.79 -16.35
CA THR A 521 6.16 39.07 -15.83
C THR A 521 5.02 40.07 -15.79
N LEU A 522 4.78 40.67 -14.62
CA LEU A 522 3.68 41.59 -14.39
C LEU A 522 4.16 43.00 -14.06
N ASP A 523 3.31 43.99 -14.32
CA ASP A 523 3.50 45.36 -13.85
C ASP A 523 3.57 45.38 -12.30
N PRO A 524 4.52 46.12 -11.70
CA PRO A 524 4.70 46.20 -10.24
C PRO A 524 3.46 46.61 -9.43
N LEU A 525 2.52 47.32 -10.06
CA LEU A 525 1.29 47.80 -9.45
C LEU A 525 0.20 46.72 -9.34
N ILE A 526 0.33 45.58 -10.02
CA ILE A 526 -0.61 44.46 -9.97
C ILE A 526 -0.35 43.67 -8.67
N ASN A 527 -1.28 43.76 -7.72
CA ASN A 527 -1.19 43.13 -6.40
C ASN A 527 -1.93 41.78 -6.31
N ASN A 528 -2.73 41.44 -7.31
CA ASN A 528 -3.37 40.15 -7.47
C ASN A 528 -3.54 39.82 -8.95
N ILE A 529 -3.70 38.54 -9.26
CA ILE A 529 -4.06 38.07 -10.60
C ILE A 529 -5.23 37.10 -10.53
N ASP A 530 -6.07 37.15 -11.55
CA ASP A 530 -7.09 36.13 -11.78
C ASP A 530 -6.53 35.05 -12.70
N ILE A 531 -6.38 33.85 -12.16
CA ILE A 531 -5.97 32.66 -12.90
C ILE A 531 -7.23 31.88 -13.25
N ALA A 532 -7.40 31.56 -14.54
CA ALA A 532 -8.43 30.65 -15.01
C ALA A 532 -7.79 29.42 -15.66
N ALA A 533 -8.14 28.24 -15.15
CA ALA A 533 -7.66 26.96 -15.64
C ALA A 533 -8.85 26.07 -16.00
N THR A 534 -8.82 25.46 -17.18
CA THR A 534 -9.86 24.52 -17.64
C THR A 534 -9.20 23.20 -17.96
N THR A 535 -9.69 22.12 -17.35
CA THR A 535 -9.23 20.77 -17.66
C THR A 535 -9.51 20.41 -19.12
N ALA A 536 -8.69 19.58 -19.73
CA ALA A 536 -8.94 19.08 -21.08
C ALA A 536 -10.21 18.22 -21.18
N PHE A 537 -10.67 17.72 -20.02
CA PHE A 537 -11.86 16.89 -19.90
C PHE A 537 -12.75 17.38 -18.77
N ALA A 538 -14.04 17.59 -19.04
CA ALA A 538 -14.98 18.21 -18.09
C ALA A 538 -15.14 17.49 -16.75
N ALA A 539 -14.82 16.19 -16.71
CA ALA A 539 -14.90 15.36 -15.50
C ALA A 539 -13.57 15.24 -14.73
N ALA A 540 -12.45 15.71 -15.30
CA ALA A 540 -11.20 15.88 -14.56
C ALA A 540 -11.34 17.06 -13.59
N THR A 541 -10.52 17.07 -12.55
CA THR A 541 -10.52 18.14 -11.55
C THR A 541 -9.28 19.01 -11.68
N VAL A 542 -9.43 20.28 -11.34
CA VAL A 542 -8.34 21.24 -11.26
C VAL A 542 -8.34 21.90 -9.89
N ASN A 543 -7.14 22.20 -9.41
CA ASN A 543 -6.89 22.98 -8.20
C ASN A 543 -5.83 24.04 -8.48
N ILE A 544 -6.12 25.31 -8.15
CA ILE A 544 -5.17 26.42 -8.14
C ILE A 544 -4.73 26.72 -6.70
N ALA A 545 -3.42 26.81 -6.45
CA ALA A 545 -2.85 27.24 -5.16
C ALA A 545 -3.37 26.49 -3.91
N ASP A 546 -3.45 25.16 -3.99
CA ASP A 546 -3.93 24.27 -2.90
C ASP A 546 -5.38 24.54 -2.44
N SER A 547 -6.18 25.22 -3.25
CA SER A 547 -7.61 25.38 -3.07
C SER A 547 -8.43 24.07 -3.16
N PRO A 548 -9.72 24.08 -2.82
CA PRO A 548 -10.59 22.93 -3.07
C PRO A 548 -10.66 22.60 -4.57
N THR A 549 -10.50 21.32 -4.92
CA THR A 549 -10.58 20.83 -6.30
C THR A 549 -11.97 21.06 -6.89
N VAL A 550 -12.04 21.57 -8.12
CA VAL A 550 -13.28 21.80 -8.88
C VAL A 550 -13.23 21.03 -10.20
N SER A 551 -14.36 20.50 -10.68
CA SER A 551 -14.45 19.86 -12.00
C SER A 551 -14.58 20.89 -13.13
N GLY A 552 -13.82 20.71 -14.21
CA GLY A 552 -13.90 21.59 -15.39
C GLY A 552 -13.05 22.85 -15.27
N THR A 553 -13.67 24.02 -15.15
CA THR A 553 -12.97 25.32 -15.07
C THR A 553 -12.95 25.83 -13.64
N GLN A 554 -11.78 26.23 -13.17
CA GLN A 554 -11.61 26.97 -11.93
C GLN A 554 -11.04 28.36 -12.22
N THR A 555 -11.58 29.37 -11.55
CA THR A 555 -11.01 30.72 -11.52
C THR A 555 -10.66 31.08 -10.08
N MET A 556 -9.49 31.66 -9.88
CA MET A 556 -9.01 32.06 -8.57
C MET A 556 -8.23 33.36 -8.66
N THR A 557 -8.57 34.30 -7.79
CA THR A 557 -7.75 35.48 -7.50
C THR A 557 -6.64 35.08 -6.55
N VAL A 558 -5.39 35.27 -6.95
CA VAL A 558 -4.20 35.01 -6.14
C VAL A 558 -3.54 36.34 -5.79
N ASP A 559 -3.43 36.65 -4.50
CA ASP A 559 -2.66 37.80 -4.03
C ASP A 559 -1.16 37.56 -4.23
N LEU A 560 -0.44 38.58 -4.72
CA LEU A 560 0.96 38.48 -5.08
C LEU A 560 1.86 39.22 -4.09
N LEU A 561 2.88 38.53 -3.59
CA LEU A 561 4.00 39.14 -2.88
C LEU A 561 4.97 39.81 -3.87
N PRO A 562 5.75 40.81 -3.44
CA PRO A 562 6.83 41.36 -4.27
C PRO A 562 7.87 40.28 -4.63
N GLY A 563 8.31 40.21 -5.89
CA GLY A 563 9.27 39.22 -6.38
C GLY A 563 8.63 38.02 -7.11
N ASN A 564 9.32 36.88 -7.14
CA ASN A 564 8.80 35.67 -7.79
C ASN A 564 7.77 34.98 -6.89
N ASN A 565 6.55 34.81 -7.41
CA ASN A 565 5.48 34.06 -6.77
C ASN A 565 5.28 32.76 -7.54
N ALA A 566 5.53 31.63 -6.90
CA ALA A 566 5.22 30.33 -7.49
C ALA A 566 3.76 29.98 -7.19
N VAL A 567 2.95 29.84 -8.24
CA VAL A 567 1.57 29.37 -8.14
C VAL A 567 1.43 28.04 -8.86
N THR A 568 0.94 27.03 -8.16
CA THR A 568 0.69 25.70 -8.73
C THR A 568 -0.74 25.58 -9.24
N VAL A 569 -0.90 24.96 -10.39
CA VAL A 569 -2.19 24.53 -10.93
C VAL A 569 -2.12 23.04 -11.21
N VAL A 570 -2.89 22.25 -10.47
CA VAL A 570 -2.85 20.79 -10.54
C VAL A 570 -4.09 20.29 -11.27
N GLY A 571 -3.90 19.74 -12.47
CA GLY A 571 -4.89 18.93 -13.15
C GLY A 571 -4.82 17.49 -12.64
N THR A 572 -5.96 16.89 -12.30
CA THR A 572 -6.06 15.50 -11.86
C THR A 572 -7.08 14.78 -12.74
N SER A 573 -6.70 13.62 -13.30
CA SER A 573 -7.62 12.77 -14.06
C SER A 573 -8.83 12.39 -13.20
N GLN A 574 -9.97 12.09 -13.83
CA GLN A 574 -11.20 11.80 -13.10
C GLN A 574 -11.05 10.60 -12.13
N ASP A 575 -10.19 9.65 -12.45
CA ASP A 575 -9.89 8.48 -11.63
C ASP A 575 -8.77 8.68 -10.58
N ALA A 576 -8.22 9.90 -10.50
CA ALA A 576 -7.09 10.26 -9.63
C ALA A 576 -5.80 9.46 -9.86
N THR A 577 -5.66 8.77 -10.99
CA THR A 577 -4.46 7.98 -11.32
C THR A 577 -3.36 8.79 -12.01
N GLN A 578 -3.71 9.91 -12.64
CA GLN A 578 -2.77 10.82 -13.27
C GLN A 578 -2.93 12.24 -12.70
N GLN A 579 -1.80 12.90 -12.44
CA GLN A 579 -1.75 14.30 -12.08
C GLN A 579 -0.71 15.01 -12.93
N VAL A 580 -1.05 16.21 -13.40
CA VAL A 580 -0.13 17.13 -14.07
C VAL A 580 -0.14 18.42 -13.30
N THR A 581 1.04 18.84 -12.85
CA THR A 581 1.23 20.10 -12.13
C THR A 581 1.82 21.12 -13.08
N TYR A 582 1.13 22.24 -13.24
CA TYR A 582 1.60 23.41 -13.98
C TYR A 582 2.08 24.45 -12.97
N THR A 583 3.36 24.81 -13.03
CA THR A 583 4.01 25.81 -12.17
C THR A 583 4.06 27.14 -12.90
N LEU A 584 3.42 28.15 -12.30
CA LEU A 584 3.47 29.53 -12.78
C LEU A 584 4.46 30.32 -11.92
N HIS A 585 5.56 30.73 -12.52
CA HIS A 585 6.52 31.68 -11.95
C HIS A 585 6.05 33.10 -12.28
N VAL A 586 5.25 33.66 -11.38
CA VAL A 586 4.71 35.01 -11.52
C VAL A 586 5.72 35.98 -10.91
N VAL A 587 6.55 36.55 -11.79
CA VAL A 587 7.51 37.59 -11.43
C VAL A 587 6.76 38.91 -11.38
N ARG A 588 6.31 39.26 -10.18
CA ARG A 588 5.83 40.60 -9.88
C ARG A 588 7.05 41.50 -9.76
N GLY A 589 7.21 42.45 -10.67
CA GLY A 589 8.21 43.50 -10.51
C GLY A 589 8.02 44.18 -9.15
N LEU A 590 9.10 44.43 -8.42
CA LEU A 590 9.01 45.14 -7.14
C LEU A 590 8.43 46.54 -7.39
N PRO A 591 7.41 47.01 -6.66
CA PRO A 591 6.97 48.40 -6.78
C PRO A 591 8.09 49.30 -6.28
N GLU A 592 8.80 49.87 -7.25
CA GLU A 592 10.02 50.65 -7.11
C GLU A 592 9.68 52.08 -6.69
N ASN A 593 9.14 52.29 -5.49
CA ASN A 593 8.82 53.65 -5.07
C ASN A 593 9.13 53.88 -3.59
N ALA A 594 10.42 53.71 -3.23
CA ALA A 594 11.03 54.35 -2.04
C ALA A 594 11.14 55.88 -2.20
N LEU A 595 10.24 56.51 -2.95
CA LEU A 595 10.27 57.93 -3.28
C LEU A 595 9.42 58.75 -2.31
N LEU A 596 9.79 60.01 -2.14
CA LEU A 596 8.99 60.98 -1.40
C LEU A 596 7.95 61.64 -2.30
N LYS A 597 6.80 61.94 -1.73
CA LYS A 597 5.73 62.74 -2.32
C LYS A 597 5.91 64.23 -1.98
N SER A 598 6.38 64.54 -0.77
CA SER A 598 6.73 65.91 -0.39
C SER A 598 7.70 65.97 0.78
N ILE A 599 8.45 67.08 0.88
CA ILE A 599 9.22 67.49 2.05
C ILE A 599 8.73 68.87 2.46
N ARG A 600 8.39 69.04 3.74
CA ARG A 600 7.99 70.33 4.32
C ARG A 600 8.81 70.60 5.56
N LEU A 601 9.19 71.86 5.73
CA LEU A 601 9.98 72.35 6.86
C LEU A 601 9.14 73.32 7.68
N ASN A 602 9.32 73.33 9.00
CA ASN A 602 8.70 74.37 9.85
C ASN A 602 9.31 75.76 9.62
N VAL A 603 10.57 75.83 9.22
CA VAL A 603 11.31 77.06 8.90
C VAL A 603 12.27 76.85 7.73
N GLY A 604 12.47 77.89 6.92
CA GLY A 604 13.29 77.86 5.70
C GLY A 604 12.58 77.29 4.47
N THR A 605 13.28 77.30 3.34
CA THR A 605 12.78 76.83 2.03
C THR A 605 13.81 75.93 1.35
N LEU A 606 13.33 74.92 0.63
CA LEU A 606 14.16 74.04 -0.20
C LEU A 606 14.57 74.75 -1.50
N ASP A 607 15.83 74.63 -1.86
CA ASP A 607 16.39 75.04 -3.15
C ASP A 607 17.20 73.87 -3.74
N PRO A 608 16.77 73.30 -4.89
CA PRO A 608 15.58 73.63 -5.66
C PRO A 608 14.26 73.24 -4.94
N ILE A 609 13.11 73.65 -5.48
CA ILE A 609 11.81 73.15 -5.02
C ILE A 609 11.78 71.62 -5.16
N PHE A 610 11.17 70.94 -4.20
CA PHE A 610 11.12 69.47 -4.15
C PHE A 610 10.69 68.83 -5.49
N ASP A 611 11.53 67.93 -6.00
CA ASP A 611 11.29 67.07 -7.17
C ASP A 611 11.78 65.66 -6.86
N GLN A 612 11.01 64.64 -7.24
CA GLN A 612 11.29 63.26 -6.82
C GLN A 612 12.64 62.71 -7.28
N LYS A 613 13.21 63.25 -8.36
CA LYS A 613 14.50 62.85 -8.93
C LYS A 613 15.68 63.64 -8.36
N THR A 614 15.41 64.74 -7.65
CA THR A 614 16.44 65.54 -7.03
C THR A 614 16.80 64.96 -5.68
N VAL A 615 18.08 64.60 -5.51
CA VAL A 615 18.56 63.91 -4.30
C VAL A 615 19.05 64.87 -3.23
N ALA A 616 19.65 66.01 -3.59
CA ALA A 616 20.23 66.95 -2.63
C ALA A 616 19.55 68.32 -2.71
N TYR A 617 19.28 68.92 -1.55
CA TYR A 617 18.59 70.20 -1.42
C TYR A 617 19.32 71.12 -0.46
N GLN A 618 19.47 72.39 -0.82
CA GLN A 618 19.83 73.44 0.11
C GLN A 618 18.60 73.93 0.87
N VAL A 619 18.76 74.16 2.18
CA VAL A 619 17.76 74.82 3.00
C VAL A 619 18.18 76.26 3.25
N THR A 620 17.49 77.19 2.62
CA THR A 620 17.74 78.63 2.73
C THR A 620 16.78 79.30 3.71
N GLY A 621 17.20 80.40 4.35
CA GLY A 621 16.33 81.19 5.24
C GLY A 621 16.03 80.58 6.63
N ALA A 622 16.71 79.51 7.04
CA ALA A 622 16.49 78.85 8.33
C ALA A 622 17.14 79.57 9.54
N GLY A 623 18.20 80.37 9.34
CA GLY A 623 18.89 81.09 10.42
C GLY A 623 19.68 80.18 11.39
N THR A 624 20.06 80.69 12.57
CA THR A 624 20.81 79.91 13.58
C THR A 624 19.87 79.13 14.48
N LEU A 625 19.61 77.87 14.13
CA LEU A 625 18.69 76.99 14.85
C LEU A 625 19.44 75.90 15.62
N LYS A 626 18.85 75.46 16.73
CA LYS A 626 19.29 74.26 17.46
C LYS A 626 18.59 72.99 16.99
N SER A 627 17.41 73.12 16.36
CA SER A 627 16.63 72.03 15.79
C SER A 627 15.76 72.51 14.63
N ILE A 628 15.38 71.60 13.74
CA ILE A 628 14.43 71.83 12.64
C ILE A 628 13.39 70.71 12.63
N ASP A 629 12.12 71.04 12.35
CA ASP A 629 11.07 70.03 12.19
C ASP A 629 10.89 69.73 10.70
N ILE A 630 11.00 68.45 10.35
CA ILE A 630 10.90 67.95 8.99
C ILE A 630 9.69 67.04 8.91
N THR A 631 8.75 67.36 8.03
CA THR A 631 7.60 66.52 7.69
C THR A 631 7.78 66.00 6.28
N VAL A 632 7.80 64.68 6.12
CA VAL A 632 7.88 64.05 4.79
C VAL A 632 6.68 63.16 4.56
N GLU A 633 6.14 63.18 3.34
CA GLU A 633 5.13 62.23 2.89
C GLU A 633 5.77 61.28 1.88
N THR A 634 5.61 59.97 2.07
CA THR A 634 6.06 58.93 1.14
C THR A 634 5.02 58.69 0.04
N VAL A 635 5.44 58.23 -1.14
CA VAL A 635 4.53 57.90 -2.26
C VAL A 635 3.70 56.65 -1.95
N ALA A 636 4.34 55.62 -1.39
CA ALA A 636 3.69 54.41 -0.88
C ALA A 636 3.75 54.39 0.67
N PRO A 637 2.84 53.69 1.36
CA PRO A 637 3.02 53.40 2.79
C PRO A 637 4.23 52.45 2.95
N THR A 638 5.38 53.01 3.30
CA THR A 638 6.65 52.25 3.45
C THR A 638 6.75 51.68 4.86
N THR A 639 7.47 50.57 5.03
CA THR A 639 7.66 49.92 6.34
C THR A 639 8.79 50.53 7.18
N ALA A 640 9.70 51.31 6.59
CA ALA A 640 10.69 52.09 7.34
C ALA A 640 11.04 53.44 6.66
N LEU A 641 11.02 54.50 7.47
CA LEU A 641 11.44 55.85 7.10
C LEU A 641 12.35 56.36 8.21
N THR A 642 13.50 56.94 7.86
CA THR A 642 14.37 57.63 8.83
C THR A 642 14.67 59.05 8.38
N ILE A 643 14.77 59.96 9.34
CA ILE A 643 15.17 61.36 9.14
C ILE A 643 16.32 61.65 10.10
N GLY A 644 17.48 62.03 9.58
CA GLY A 644 18.69 62.22 10.39
C GLY A 644 19.14 60.93 11.10
N GLY A 645 18.84 59.77 10.52
CA GLY A 645 19.10 58.45 11.10
C GLY A 645 18.13 58.02 12.22
N GLN A 646 17.09 58.81 12.54
CA GLN A 646 16.05 58.46 13.50
C GLN A 646 14.80 57.95 12.78
N ALA A 647 14.15 56.91 13.31
CA ALA A 647 12.89 56.41 12.76
C ALA A 647 11.80 57.50 12.78
N ALA A 648 11.10 57.67 11.67
CA ALA A 648 10.07 58.69 11.48
C ALA A 648 8.81 58.08 10.84
N VAL A 649 7.69 58.79 10.96
CA VAL A 649 6.39 58.37 10.43
C VAL A 649 5.96 59.30 9.30
N SER A 650 5.58 58.73 8.16
CA SER A 650 5.09 59.47 6.99
C SER A 650 3.94 60.43 7.38
N GLY A 651 4.02 61.68 6.93
CA GLY A 651 3.07 62.76 7.22
C GLY A 651 3.20 63.40 8.62
N THR A 652 4.12 62.93 9.47
CA THR A 652 4.31 63.45 10.83
C THR A 652 5.58 64.29 10.92
N ALA A 653 5.52 65.40 11.66
CA ALA A 653 6.68 66.26 11.88
C ALA A 653 7.69 65.59 12.81
N GLN A 654 8.95 65.51 12.38
CA GLN A 654 10.07 64.97 13.15
C GLN A 654 11.08 66.06 13.46
N ALA A 655 11.35 66.30 14.74
CA ALA A 655 12.40 67.22 15.17
C ALA A 655 13.79 66.59 14.99
N VAL A 656 14.70 67.31 14.34
CA VAL A 656 16.11 66.94 14.16
C VAL A 656 17.01 67.97 14.82
N ASN A 657 17.90 67.53 15.70
CA ASN A 657 18.87 68.39 16.37
C ASN A 657 20.01 68.74 15.40
N LEU A 658 20.41 70.01 15.39
CA LEU A 658 21.47 70.52 14.53
C LEU A 658 22.76 70.71 15.32
N VAL A 659 23.89 70.35 14.69
CA VAL A 659 25.22 70.68 15.21
C VAL A 659 25.63 72.09 14.78
N GLN A 660 26.56 72.70 15.52
CA GLN A 660 27.11 74.00 15.19
C GLN A 660 27.93 73.92 13.89
N GLY A 661 27.47 74.55 12.82
CA GLY A 661 28.11 74.53 11.50
C GLY A 661 27.22 73.95 10.40
N PRO A 662 27.79 73.49 9.27
CA PRO A 662 27.05 72.81 8.21
C PRO A 662 26.44 71.49 8.71
N ASN A 663 25.23 71.17 8.26
CA ASN A 663 24.54 69.93 8.58
C ASN A 663 24.05 69.25 7.29
N LEU A 664 24.36 67.97 7.12
CA LEU A 664 23.74 67.11 6.09
C LEU A 664 22.78 66.15 6.79
N ILE A 665 21.50 66.25 6.48
CA ILE A 665 20.44 65.44 7.10
C ILE A 665 19.95 64.43 6.06
N PRO A 666 20.29 63.14 6.19
CA PRO A 666 19.75 62.11 5.31
C PRO A 666 18.30 61.78 5.68
N ILE A 667 17.45 61.68 4.66
CA ILE A 667 16.11 61.11 4.72
C ILE A 667 16.16 59.82 3.93
N VAL A 668 16.05 58.68 4.61
CA VAL A 668 16.16 57.36 3.99
C VAL A 668 14.82 56.65 4.04
N ILE A 669 14.39 56.17 2.88
CA ILE A 669 13.18 55.40 2.70
C ILE A 669 13.58 53.99 2.31
N THR A 670 13.17 53.01 3.09
CA THR A 670 13.35 51.60 2.74
C THR A 670 12.04 51.08 2.14
N ALA A 671 12.14 50.48 0.96
CA ALA A 671 11.01 49.82 0.32
C ALA A 671 10.54 48.62 1.15
N LEU A 672 9.36 48.09 0.80
CA LEU A 672 8.74 46.98 1.52
C LEU A 672 9.57 45.68 1.46
N ASP A 673 10.46 45.56 0.47
CA ASP A 673 11.40 44.44 0.34
C ASP A 673 12.50 44.42 1.43
N GLY A 674 12.64 45.49 2.22
CA GLY A 674 13.64 45.62 3.27
C GLY A 674 15.08 45.83 2.76
N VAL A 675 15.29 45.87 1.45
CA VAL A 675 16.62 45.93 0.81
C VAL A 675 16.77 47.19 -0.04
N THR A 676 15.77 47.55 -0.85
CA THR A 676 15.84 48.73 -1.72
C THR A 676 15.68 50.00 -0.90
N GLN A 677 16.65 50.91 -1.01
CA GLN A 677 16.61 52.21 -0.33
C GLN A 677 16.69 53.36 -1.31
N TYR A 678 16.05 54.47 -0.97
CA TYR A 678 16.28 55.75 -1.63
C TYR A 678 16.58 56.80 -0.56
N SER A 679 17.55 57.66 -0.84
CA SER A 679 18.02 58.67 0.10
C SER A 679 17.87 60.06 -0.50
N TYR A 680 17.37 61.00 0.30
CA TYR A 680 17.35 62.44 0.01
C TYR A 680 18.17 63.17 1.07
N ILE A 681 18.96 64.17 0.69
CA ILE A 681 19.86 64.90 1.59
C ILE A 681 19.41 66.35 1.69
N LEU A 682 19.17 66.81 2.91
CA LEU A 682 18.99 68.23 3.20
C LEU A 682 20.30 68.82 3.73
N SER A 683 20.82 69.83 3.04
CA SER A 683 21.95 70.62 3.48
C SER A 683 21.48 71.90 4.16
N LEU A 684 21.89 72.11 5.41
CA LEU A 684 21.64 73.35 6.16
C LEU A 684 22.98 74.03 6.45
N ASN A 685 23.06 75.33 6.15
CA ASN A 685 24.28 76.14 6.33
C ASN A 685 25.51 75.57 5.62
N GLY A 686 25.29 74.95 4.46
CA GLY A 686 26.35 74.40 3.62
C GLY A 686 27.42 75.42 3.26
N THR A 687 28.69 75.04 3.37
CA THR A 687 29.81 75.79 2.83
C THR A 687 30.29 75.13 1.54
N VAL A 688 30.80 75.91 0.59
CA VAL A 688 31.36 75.40 -0.67
C VAL A 688 32.35 74.27 -0.36
N SER A 689 32.12 73.11 -0.98
CA SER A 689 32.78 71.84 -0.65
C SER A 689 32.97 70.99 -1.91
N ASN A 690 33.75 69.91 -1.84
CA ASN A 690 34.04 69.03 -2.98
C ASN A 690 33.18 67.76 -2.92
N ALA A 691 32.54 67.42 -4.05
CA ALA A 691 31.78 66.18 -4.25
C ALA A 691 32.61 65.06 -4.92
N ASP A 692 33.92 65.20 -5.07
CA ASP A 692 34.75 64.12 -5.63
C ASP A 692 34.98 62.97 -4.63
N LEU A 693 35.19 61.77 -5.16
CA LEU A 693 35.81 60.66 -4.42
C LEU A 693 37.33 60.83 -4.40
N ASP A 694 37.95 60.54 -3.24
CA ASP A 694 39.41 60.42 -3.08
C ASP A 694 39.91 59.02 -3.47
N ASP A 695 39.09 57.99 -3.20
CA ASP A 695 39.43 56.58 -3.47
C ASP A 695 38.20 55.72 -3.74
N LEU A 696 38.39 54.69 -4.57
CA LEU A 696 37.43 53.62 -4.89
C LEU A 696 38.20 52.32 -5.17
N THR A 697 38.02 51.33 -4.31
CA THR A 697 38.70 50.02 -4.40
C THR A 697 37.70 48.87 -4.39
N LEU A 698 38.06 47.77 -5.08
CA LEU A 698 37.28 46.53 -5.18
C LEU A 698 38.10 45.36 -4.64
N THR A 699 37.52 44.56 -3.73
CA THR A 699 38.23 43.41 -3.16
C THR A 699 38.28 42.28 -4.18
N GLY A 700 39.49 41.85 -4.55
CA GLY A 700 39.72 40.70 -5.43
C GLY A 700 39.35 40.92 -6.91
N GLN A 701 38.91 42.12 -7.28
CA GLN A 701 38.59 42.52 -8.65
C GLN A 701 39.33 43.80 -9.02
N THR A 702 39.48 44.08 -10.32
CA THR A 702 40.11 45.31 -10.81
C THR A 702 39.19 46.00 -11.80
N LEU A 703 39.06 47.32 -11.71
CA LEU A 703 38.38 48.13 -12.72
C LEU A 703 39.14 48.05 -14.05
N ASP A 704 38.44 48.10 -15.18
CA ASP A 704 39.04 48.08 -16.52
C ASP A 704 39.98 49.29 -16.74
N SER A 705 39.78 50.36 -15.98
CA SER A 705 40.68 51.52 -15.93
C SER A 705 41.01 51.89 -14.47
N PRO A 706 42.24 52.37 -14.18
CA PRO A 706 42.59 52.84 -12.85
C PRO A 706 41.65 53.96 -12.39
N PHE A 707 41.38 54.02 -11.08
CA PHE A 707 40.52 55.06 -10.52
C PHE A 707 41.15 56.46 -10.69
N ASP A 708 40.36 57.36 -11.24
CA ASP A 708 40.61 58.80 -11.35
C ASP A 708 39.33 59.55 -10.96
N ALA A 709 39.43 60.45 -9.98
CA ALA A 709 38.31 61.20 -9.46
C ALA A 709 37.53 61.98 -10.54
N ALA A 710 38.14 62.29 -11.70
CA ALA A 710 37.50 62.96 -12.83
C ALA A 710 36.61 62.05 -13.69
N ILE A 711 36.82 60.72 -13.65
CA ILE A 711 36.05 59.74 -14.44
C ILE A 711 34.84 59.29 -13.62
N THR A 712 33.66 59.38 -14.22
CA THR A 712 32.38 59.02 -13.58
C THR A 712 31.82 57.69 -14.04
N ASP A 713 32.38 57.06 -15.07
CA ASP A 713 31.88 55.79 -15.61
C ASP A 713 33.03 54.79 -15.69
N TYR A 714 32.88 53.68 -14.97
CA TYR A 714 33.80 52.57 -14.89
C TYR A 714 33.13 51.28 -15.31
N SER A 715 33.94 50.31 -15.74
CA SER A 715 33.48 48.96 -16.03
C SER A 715 34.44 47.92 -15.46
N LEU A 716 33.94 46.70 -15.24
CA LEU A 716 34.75 45.51 -15.05
C LEU A 716 34.00 44.25 -15.50
N HIS A 717 34.76 43.22 -15.82
CA HIS A 717 34.26 41.90 -16.19
C HIS A 717 34.63 40.88 -15.10
N VAL A 718 33.67 40.06 -14.66
CA VAL A 718 33.88 39.04 -13.62
C VAL A 718 33.38 37.66 -14.06
N ALA A 719 34.05 36.61 -13.58
CA ALA A 719 33.65 35.23 -13.87
C ALA A 719 32.27 34.90 -13.28
N ASN A 720 31.57 33.91 -13.86
CA ASN A 720 30.24 33.50 -13.39
C ASN A 720 30.24 33.12 -11.90
N SER A 721 31.35 32.58 -11.37
CA SER A 721 31.47 32.20 -9.95
C SER A 721 31.46 33.38 -8.97
N VAL A 722 31.58 34.63 -9.45
CA VAL A 722 31.59 35.84 -8.62
C VAL A 722 30.17 36.38 -8.52
N ASP A 723 29.42 35.96 -7.50
CA ASP A 723 28.02 36.35 -7.28
C ASP A 723 27.85 37.60 -6.41
N GLU A 724 28.95 38.17 -5.91
CA GLU A 724 29.00 39.42 -5.16
C GLU A 724 30.31 40.19 -5.37
N LEU A 725 30.24 41.52 -5.21
CA LEU A 725 31.36 42.46 -5.31
C LEU A 725 31.46 43.27 -4.03
N GLU A 726 32.61 43.24 -3.36
CA GLU A 726 32.88 44.09 -2.21
C GLU A 726 33.64 45.35 -2.64
N LEU A 727 33.08 46.52 -2.33
CA LEU A 727 33.66 47.82 -2.66
C LEU A 727 33.93 48.66 -1.42
N THR A 728 34.98 49.47 -1.47
CA THR A 728 35.31 50.49 -0.47
C THR A 728 35.55 51.81 -1.16
N ALA A 729 34.93 52.89 -0.69
CA ALA A 729 35.10 54.24 -1.26
C ALA A 729 35.31 55.29 -0.17
N SER A 730 35.99 56.39 -0.51
CA SER A 730 36.22 57.51 0.40
C SER A 730 36.00 58.84 -0.32
N PRO A 731 35.22 59.79 0.25
CA PRO A 731 35.04 61.11 -0.35
C PRO A 731 36.26 62.02 -0.11
N SER A 732 36.54 62.93 -1.03
CA SER A 732 37.60 63.94 -0.90
C SER A 732 37.34 64.94 0.24
N ASP A 733 36.08 65.31 0.47
CA ASP A 733 35.69 66.01 1.70
C ASP A 733 35.20 64.97 2.73
N PRO A 734 35.89 64.79 3.88
CA PRO A 734 35.48 63.83 4.90
C PRO A 734 34.13 64.16 5.57
N ARG A 735 33.55 65.34 5.27
CA ARG A 735 32.23 65.76 5.75
C ARG A 735 31.12 65.57 4.72
N ALA A 736 31.43 65.09 3.51
CA ALA A 736 30.45 64.71 2.51
C ALA A 736 29.76 63.39 2.91
N LEU A 737 28.56 63.16 2.38
CA LEU A 737 27.87 61.88 2.47
C LEU A 737 28.03 61.11 1.16
N MET A 738 28.06 59.79 1.24
CA MET A 738 28.04 58.91 0.07
C MET A 738 26.75 58.09 0.06
N ILE A 739 26.24 57.84 -1.14
CA ILE A 739 25.02 57.10 -1.40
C ILE A 739 25.35 56.01 -2.42
N LEU A 740 25.31 54.75 -2.02
CA LEU A 740 25.56 53.59 -2.86
C LEU A 740 24.24 52.87 -3.15
N ASN A 741 23.84 52.78 -4.42
CA ASN A 741 22.57 52.20 -4.86
C ASN A 741 21.37 52.67 -4.00
N GLY A 742 21.37 53.97 -3.66
CA GLY A 742 20.33 54.62 -2.86
C GLY A 742 20.47 54.50 -1.33
N SER A 743 21.44 53.73 -0.81
CA SER A 743 21.72 53.57 0.63
C SER A 743 22.87 54.46 1.11
N ILE A 744 22.80 54.99 2.34
CA ILE A 744 23.90 55.78 2.92
C ILE A 744 25.12 54.89 3.20
N LEU A 745 26.25 55.25 2.62
CA LEU A 745 27.54 54.57 2.80
C LEU A 745 28.43 55.35 3.76
N ALA A 746 28.95 54.68 4.79
CA ALA A 746 29.97 55.25 5.66
C ALA A 746 31.32 55.32 4.93
N PRO A 747 32.08 56.43 5.02
CA PRO A 747 33.40 56.54 4.43
C PRO A 747 34.32 55.38 4.80
N SER A 748 35.07 54.89 3.80
CA SER A 748 36.09 53.84 3.94
C SER A 748 35.58 52.52 4.54
N SER A 749 34.26 52.28 4.53
CA SER A 749 33.66 51.02 4.99
C SER A 749 33.41 50.09 3.80
N PRO A 750 33.84 48.81 3.87
CA PRO A 750 33.56 47.85 2.82
C PRO A 750 32.08 47.50 2.77
N VAL A 751 31.52 47.44 1.56
CA VAL A 751 30.13 47.05 1.30
C VAL A 751 30.06 46.04 0.16
N THR A 752 29.31 44.97 0.41
CA THR A 752 29.05 43.90 -0.55
C THR A 752 27.80 44.19 -1.38
N VAL A 753 27.92 44.06 -2.70
CA VAL A 753 26.84 44.21 -3.68
C VAL A 753 26.68 42.89 -4.42
N LYS A 754 25.49 42.29 -4.38
CA LYS A 754 25.20 41.06 -5.14
C LYS A 754 25.12 41.34 -6.65
N LEU A 755 25.61 40.40 -7.45
CA LEU A 755 25.62 40.47 -8.89
C LEU A 755 24.67 39.42 -9.49
N ALA A 756 23.78 39.85 -10.38
CA ALA A 756 23.08 38.96 -11.30
C ALA A 756 24.03 38.50 -12.43
N GLU A 757 23.71 37.38 -13.07
CA GLU A 757 24.38 37.01 -14.32
C GLU A 757 24.08 38.07 -15.40
N GLY A 758 25.08 38.42 -16.22
CA GLY A 758 24.99 39.49 -17.20
C GLY A 758 25.36 40.87 -16.65
N ASP A 759 24.76 41.92 -17.22
CA ASP A 759 25.06 43.32 -16.88
C ASP A 759 24.46 43.73 -15.52
N ASN A 760 25.31 44.34 -14.68
CA ASN A 760 24.92 44.95 -13.42
C ASN A 760 25.39 46.40 -13.41
N ALA A 761 24.60 47.31 -12.85
CA ALA A 761 24.97 48.70 -12.68
C ALA A 761 25.04 49.05 -11.19
N ILE A 762 26.19 49.55 -10.74
CA ILE A 762 26.39 50.04 -9.38
C ILE A 762 26.56 51.56 -9.46
N THR A 763 25.78 52.30 -8.69
CA THR A 763 25.83 53.77 -8.66
C THR A 763 26.28 54.25 -7.29
N LEU A 764 27.31 55.08 -7.25
CA LEU A 764 27.88 55.67 -6.05
C LEU A 764 27.88 57.20 -6.20
N MET A 765 27.06 57.89 -5.43
CA MET A 765 26.96 59.34 -5.45
C MET A 765 27.54 59.95 -4.20
N VAL A 766 28.34 61.00 -4.36
CA VAL A 766 28.84 61.84 -3.28
C VAL A 766 28.02 63.12 -3.21
N VAL A 767 27.61 63.51 -2.00
CA VAL A 767 26.87 64.74 -1.72
C VAL A 767 27.70 65.62 -0.78
N ALA A 768 28.19 66.74 -1.30
CA ALA A 768 29.01 67.69 -0.57
C ALA A 768 28.20 68.56 0.39
N GLN A 769 28.88 69.31 1.25
CA GLN A 769 28.22 70.17 2.25
C GLN A 769 27.40 71.30 1.61
N ASP A 770 27.72 71.73 0.39
CA ASP A 770 26.94 72.70 -0.37
C ASP A 770 25.88 72.05 -1.28
N ALA A 771 25.49 70.80 -0.99
CA ALA A 771 24.51 70.01 -1.74
C ALA A 771 24.87 69.78 -3.21
N SER A 772 26.08 70.15 -3.64
CA SER A 772 26.59 69.70 -4.93
C SER A 772 26.79 68.18 -4.90
N THR A 773 26.53 67.53 -6.02
CA THR A 773 26.60 66.07 -6.14
C THR A 773 27.49 65.65 -7.29
N LYS A 774 28.11 64.47 -7.14
CA LYS A 774 28.83 63.79 -8.23
C LYS A 774 28.55 62.30 -8.16
N THR A 775 28.21 61.68 -9.29
CA THR A 775 27.86 60.26 -9.37
C THR A 775 28.91 59.50 -10.16
N TYR A 776 29.32 58.36 -9.62
CA TYR A 776 30.21 57.38 -10.21
C TYR A 776 29.41 56.10 -10.51
N THR A 777 29.42 55.63 -11.75
CA THR A 777 28.75 54.42 -12.22
C THR A 777 29.79 53.33 -12.46
N ILE A 778 29.55 52.12 -11.97
CA ILE A 778 30.38 50.95 -12.22
C ILE A 778 29.51 49.90 -12.90
N GLY A 779 29.75 49.67 -14.19
CA GLY A 779 29.14 48.59 -14.97
C GLY A 779 29.89 47.28 -14.74
N VAL A 780 29.21 46.26 -14.22
CA VAL A 780 29.80 44.94 -13.96
C VAL A 780 29.15 43.92 -14.86
N TYR A 781 29.91 43.31 -15.77
CA TYR A 781 29.43 42.16 -16.53
C TYR A 781 29.87 40.87 -15.83
N ARG A 782 28.92 40.07 -15.37
CA ARG A 782 29.14 38.73 -14.82
C ARG A 782 28.83 37.68 -15.90
N GLU A 783 29.75 36.75 -16.16
CA GLU A 783 29.52 35.70 -17.15
C GLU A 783 28.26 34.86 -16.86
N ILE A 784 27.63 34.32 -17.91
CA ILE A 784 26.39 33.51 -17.87
C ILE A 784 26.78 32.02 -17.86
N SER A 785 26.06 31.17 -17.12
CA SER A 785 26.35 29.72 -17.02
C SER A 785 25.61 28.89 -18.09
N LEU A 786 26.18 27.74 -18.51
CA LEU A 786 25.55 26.71 -19.38
C LEU A 786 25.61 25.34 -18.68
N ALA A 787 24.52 24.57 -18.73
CA ALA A 787 24.45 23.24 -18.13
C ALA A 787 23.58 22.28 -18.94
N ILE A 788 23.93 20.99 -18.96
CA ILE A 788 23.07 19.92 -19.51
C ILE A 788 22.01 19.56 -18.47
N SER A 789 20.75 19.86 -18.78
CA SER A 789 19.59 19.68 -17.89
C SER A 789 18.99 18.27 -17.93
N SER A 790 19.33 17.45 -18.93
CA SER A 790 18.92 16.03 -18.97
C SER A 790 19.45 15.28 -17.73
N ALA A 791 18.55 14.71 -16.93
CA ALA A 791 18.89 14.00 -15.69
C ALA A 791 19.41 12.57 -15.97
N ASP A 792 18.63 11.74 -16.66
CA ASP A 792 18.94 10.36 -17.05
C ASP A 792 18.49 10.08 -18.50
N LEU A 793 19.09 9.08 -19.17
CA LEU A 793 18.62 8.60 -20.47
C LEU A 793 17.59 7.47 -20.29
N PRO A 794 16.49 7.46 -21.06
CA PRO A 794 15.58 6.32 -21.12
C PRO A 794 16.32 5.06 -21.57
N ALA A 795 15.88 3.90 -21.10
CA ALA A 795 16.50 2.66 -21.54
C ALA A 795 16.20 2.35 -23.01
N ALA A 796 17.16 1.73 -23.69
CA ALA A 796 17.03 1.24 -25.06
C ALA A 796 16.78 -0.28 -25.11
N VAL A 797 16.28 -0.78 -26.22
CA VAL A 797 16.00 -2.22 -26.43
C VAL A 797 16.63 -2.68 -27.73
N VAL A 798 17.35 -3.80 -27.70
CA VAL A 798 17.93 -4.42 -28.90
C VAL A 798 16.86 -4.63 -29.97
N SER A 799 17.17 -4.25 -31.21
CA SER A 799 16.30 -4.28 -32.38
C SER A 799 15.11 -3.31 -32.39
N SER A 800 14.95 -2.45 -31.38
CA SER A 800 13.92 -1.40 -31.36
C SER A 800 14.51 -0.02 -31.65
N PRO A 801 13.84 0.86 -32.42
CA PRO A 801 14.30 2.22 -32.62
C PRO A 801 14.35 2.98 -31.29
N TYR A 802 15.50 3.58 -30.99
CA TYR A 802 15.73 4.49 -29.88
C TYR A 802 15.72 5.93 -30.39
N ASN A 803 15.02 6.82 -29.70
CA ASN A 803 14.98 8.26 -29.99
C ASN A 803 14.84 9.06 -28.69
N PHE A 804 15.77 9.97 -28.43
CA PHE A 804 15.74 10.85 -27.25
C PHE A 804 16.40 12.20 -27.55
N THR A 805 15.78 13.30 -27.14
CA THR A 805 16.32 14.65 -27.34
C THR A 805 16.95 15.17 -26.06
N LEU A 806 18.25 15.45 -26.11
CA LEU A 806 19.00 16.06 -25.01
C LEU A 806 18.56 17.52 -24.76
N GLN A 807 18.67 17.96 -23.50
CA GLN A 807 18.29 19.30 -23.08
C GLN A 807 19.44 19.97 -22.33
N ALA A 808 19.61 21.27 -22.58
CA ALA A 808 20.54 22.15 -21.88
C ALA A 808 19.81 23.44 -21.48
N ALA A 809 20.31 24.08 -20.42
CA ALA A 809 19.81 25.33 -19.88
C ALA A 809 20.98 26.29 -19.64
N GLY A 810 20.73 27.59 -19.80
CA GLY A 810 21.76 28.60 -19.69
C GLY A 810 22.55 28.81 -20.99
N GLY A 811 23.47 29.77 -21.01
CA GLY A 811 24.14 30.22 -22.23
C GLY A 811 23.17 30.81 -23.26
N ASN A 812 23.58 30.81 -24.52
CA ASN A 812 22.75 31.23 -25.64
C ASN A 812 21.90 30.05 -26.14
N ASN A 813 20.58 30.23 -26.28
CA ASN A 813 19.56 29.19 -26.59
C ASN A 813 19.69 28.48 -27.97
N LEU A 814 20.88 28.48 -28.55
CA LEU A 814 21.28 27.75 -29.75
C LEU A 814 22.45 26.84 -29.38
N TYR A 815 22.13 25.58 -29.09
CA TYR A 815 23.13 24.59 -28.68
C TYR A 815 23.58 23.72 -29.85
N THR A 816 24.89 23.58 -30.01
CA THR A 816 25.47 22.48 -30.77
C THR A 816 25.87 21.35 -29.81
N TRP A 817 25.62 20.12 -30.23
CA TRP A 817 25.76 18.93 -29.39
C TRP A 817 26.85 18.02 -29.91
N SER A 818 27.68 17.51 -29.02
CA SER A 818 28.64 16.45 -29.31
C SER A 818 28.61 15.37 -28.23
N ALA A 819 29.07 14.17 -28.57
CA ALA A 819 29.13 13.06 -27.64
C ALA A 819 30.34 12.17 -27.89
N THR A 820 30.90 11.63 -26.82
CA THR A 820 31.88 10.54 -26.87
C THR A 820 31.34 9.31 -26.15
N GLY A 821 31.81 8.11 -26.52
CA GLY A 821 31.30 6.84 -25.99
C GLY A 821 30.06 6.29 -26.70
N LEU A 822 29.66 6.86 -27.85
CA LEU A 822 28.53 6.35 -28.63
C LEU A 822 28.83 4.94 -29.21
N PRO A 823 27.95 3.95 -29.01
CA PRO A 823 28.05 2.65 -29.70
C PRO A 823 27.72 2.80 -31.19
N ALA A 824 28.13 1.82 -32.00
CA ALA A 824 28.00 1.88 -33.46
C ALA A 824 26.56 2.07 -33.98
N TRP A 825 25.58 1.62 -33.20
CA TRP A 825 24.17 1.72 -33.53
C TRP A 825 23.51 3.04 -33.15
N LEU A 826 24.16 3.90 -32.36
CA LEU A 826 23.61 5.14 -31.82
C LEU A 826 24.31 6.36 -32.42
N SER A 827 23.52 7.32 -32.89
CA SER A 827 23.99 8.58 -33.47
C SER A 827 23.41 9.78 -32.72
N LEU A 828 24.16 10.88 -32.66
CA LEU A 828 23.70 12.15 -32.11
C LEU A 828 23.58 13.17 -33.25
N ASN A 829 22.43 13.83 -33.37
CA ASN A 829 22.27 14.98 -34.24
C ASN A 829 22.83 16.24 -33.53
N PRO A 830 23.91 16.85 -34.06
CA PRO A 830 24.59 17.96 -33.40
C PRO A 830 23.75 19.23 -33.33
N ASN A 831 22.71 19.39 -34.15
CA ASN A 831 21.91 20.61 -34.19
C ASN A 831 20.62 20.52 -33.37
N THR A 832 20.16 19.29 -33.09
CA THR A 832 18.89 19.07 -32.38
C THR A 832 19.07 18.38 -31.04
N GLY A 833 20.26 17.85 -30.73
CA GLY A 833 20.50 17.05 -29.52
C GLY A 833 19.82 15.68 -29.56
N VAL A 834 19.28 15.25 -30.70
CA VAL A 834 18.56 13.97 -30.83
C VAL A 834 19.56 12.82 -30.90
N LEU A 835 19.56 11.97 -29.89
CA LEU A 835 20.11 10.63 -29.92
C LEU A 835 19.15 9.70 -30.66
N SER A 836 19.61 9.04 -31.72
CA SER A 836 18.79 8.09 -32.47
C SER A 836 19.59 6.91 -33.01
N GLY A 837 18.96 5.72 -33.02
CA GLY A 837 19.64 4.48 -33.39
C GLY A 837 18.78 3.24 -33.18
N THR A 838 19.28 2.07 -33.56
CA THR A 838 18.61 0.78 -33.29
C THR A 838 19.62 -0.18 -32.67
N PRO A 839 19.55 -0.49 -31.36
CA PRO A 839 20.58 -1.27 -30.69
C PRO A 839 20.74 -2.67 -31.26
N ASP A 840 21.97 -3.12 -31.43
CA ASP A 840 22.31 -4.47 -31.90
C ASP A 840 22.78 -5.40 -30.77
N THR A 841 23.17 -4.82 -29.64
CA THR A 841 23.80 -5.50 -28.50
C THR A 841 23.29 -4.89 -27.20
N GLY A 842 23.02 -5.73 -26.19
CA GLY A 842 22.58 -5.29 -24.86
C GLY A 842 23.75 -5.03 -23.91
N GLY A 843 23.48 -4.24 -22.86
CA GLY A 843 24.45 -3.88 -21.82
C GLY A 843 24.36 -2.41 -21.40
N PRO A 844 24.99 -2.05 -20.27
CA PRO A 844 25.10 -0.66 -19.83
C PRO A 844 26.13 0.10 -20.69
N ILE A 845 25.82 1.35 -21.01
CA ILE A 845 26.67 2.28 -21.77
C ILE A 845 26.68 3.61 -21.02
N THR A 846 27.80 4.34 -21.06
CA THR A 846 27.88 5.71 -20.53
C THR A 846 28.26 6.64 -21.67
N LEU A 847 27.44 7.67 -21.90
CA LEU A 847 27.64 8.67 -22.95
C LEU A 847 28.12 9.97 -22.33
N ALA A 848 29.30 10.44 -22.72
CA ALA A 848 29.78 11.76 -22.31
C ALA A 848 29.24 12.80 -23.30
N ILE A 849 28.17 13.50 -22.92
CA ILE A 849 27.49 14.49 -23.75
C ILE A 849 28.07 15.87 -23.48
N THR A 850 28.30 16.66 -24.54
CA THR A 850 28.70 18.07 -24.45
C THR A 850 27.74 18.95 -25.24
N ALA A 851 27.25 20.01 -24.61
CA ALA A 851 26.53 21.10 -25.25
C ALA A 851 27.46 22.32 -25.37
N GLU A 852 27.49 22.96 -26.53
CA GLU A 852 28.19 24.21 -26.80
C GLU A 852 27.16 25.25 -27.27
N ASP A 853 27.14 26.44 -26.67
CA ASP A 853 26.23 27.50 -27.10
C ASP A 853 26.78 28.29 -28.30
N GLY A 854 25.96 29.20 -28.85
CA GLY A 854 26.34 30.05 -29.98
C GLY A 854 27.50 31.03 -29.73
N THR A 855 28.03 31.11 -28.50
CA THR A 855 29.19 31.94 -28.11
C THR A 855 30.45 31.13 -27.82
N GLY A 856 30.36 29.79 -27.86
CA GLY A 856 31.47 28.87 -27.59
C GLY A 856 31.57 28.42 -26.12
N LEU A 857 30.57 28.72 -25.28
CA LEU A 857 30.49 28.23 -23.91
C LEU A 857 30.11 26.74 -23.92
N THR A 858 30.77 25.89 -23.13
CA THR A 858 30.55 24.43 -23.14
C THR A 858 30.14 23.88 -21.79
N ALA A 859 29.29 22.85 -21.80
CA ALA A 859 28.92 22.04 -20.64
C ALA A 859 28.98 20.55 -20.98
N THR A 860 29.65 19.75 -20.15
CA THR A 860 29.80 18.30 -20.35
C THR A 860 29.18 17.52 -19.19
N LYS A 861 28.46 16.43 -19.51
CA LYS A 861 27.81 15.55 -18.53
C LYS A 861 27.83 14.09 -19.00
N ASP A 862 28.22 13.19 -18.11
CA ASP A 862 28.12 11.75 -18.33
C ASP A 862 26.69 11.26 -18.05
N LEU A 863 26.07 10.62 -19.04
CA LEU A 863 24.72 10.08 -18.95
C LEU A 863 24.71 8.56 -19.17
N PRO A 864 24.20 7.75 -18.23
CA PRO A 864 24.09 6.30 -18.39
C PRO A 864 22.91 5.94 -19.31
N LEU A 865 23.12 4.96 -20.19
CA LEU A 865 22.12 4.36 -21.07
C LEU A 865 22.13 2.83 -20.89
N ASN A 866 21.01 2.29 -20.42
CA ASN A 866 20.85 0.83 -20.29
C ASN A 866 20.19 0.26 -21.55
N VAL A 867 20.82 -0.74 -22.17
CA VAL A 867 20.28 -1.43 -23.35
C VAL A 867 19.85 -2.85 -22.99
N TYR A 868 18.56 -3.16 -23.12
CA TYR A 868 18.01 -4.48 -22.84
C TYR A 868 18.07 -5.40 -24.07
N SER A 869 18.50 -6.64 -23.88
CA SER A 869 18.41 -7.69 -24.92
C SER A 869 17.07 -8.40 -24.87
N VAL A 870 16.55 -8.79 -26.04
CA VAL A 870 15.41 -9.71 -26.16
C VAL A 870 15.98 -11.14 -26.13
N THR A 871 15.63 -11.93 -25.12
CA THR A 871 15.85 -13.39 -25.15
C THR A 871 14.65 -14.05 -25.85
N GLY A 872 14.94 -15.00 -26.75
CA GLY A 872 13.94 -15.88 -27.36
C GLY A 872 13.28 -15.39 -28.66
N LYS A 873 12.82 -16.35 -29.45
CA LYS A 873 11.99 -16.13 -30.65
C LYS A 873 10.54 -15.71 -30.34
N GLY A 874 10.17 -15.58 -29.06
CA GLY A 874 8.81 -15.29 -28.61
C GLY A 874 8.70 -13.83 -28.14
N GLY A 875 7.70 -13.12 -28.62
CA GLY A 875 7.59 -11.68 -28.46
C GLY A 875 7.19 -11.23 -27.05
N TYR A 876 8.04 -11.34 -26.02
CA TYR A 876 7.78 -10.77 -24.68
C TYR A 876 9.02 -10.15 -24.04
N MET A 877 8.82 -9.09 -23.25
CA MET A 877 9.84 -8.39 -22.47
C MET A 877 9.47 -8.45 -20.98
N VAL A 878 10.33 -9.06 -20.15
CA VAL A 878 10.11 -9.18 -18.70
C VAL A 878 11.06 -8.23 -17.96
N VAL A 879 10.52 -7.29 -17.20
CA VAL A 879 11.27 -6.25 -16.48
C VAL A 879 10.91 -6.26 -15.00
N PRO A 880 11.85 -6.29 -14.05
CA PRO A 880 11.53 -6.11 -12.64
C PRO A 880 10.81 -4.78 -12.42
N ALA A 881 9.70 -4.81 -11.68
CA ALA A 881 9.05 -3.59 -11.26
C ALA A 881 10.00 -2.81 -10.32
N ALA A 882 10.07 -1.49 -10.50
CA ALA A 882 10.93 -0.65 -9.67
C ALA A 882 10.51 -0.76 -8.20
N ASP A 883 11.41 -1.24 -7.35
CA ASP A 883 11.18 -1.37 -5.92
C ASP A 883 12.48 -1.08 -5.15
N SER A 884 12.37 -0.16 -4.19
CA SER A 884 13.47 0.27 -3.33
C SER A 884 14.07 -0.87 -2.47
N ALA A 885 13.36 -1.99 -2.26
CA ALA A 885 13.80 -3.12 -1.45
C ALA A 885 14.84 -4.03 -2.14
N TYR A 886 15.03 -3.88 -3.45
CA TYR A 886 15.89 -4.78 -4.24
C TYR A 886 16.91 -4.03 -5.08
N ILE A 887 18.04 -4.70 -5.34
CA ILE A 887 18.98 -4.32 -6.39
C ILE A 887 18.53 -5.07 -7.64
N ILE A 888 18.10 -4.32 -8.64
CA ILE A 888 17.70 -4.85 -9.93
C ILE A 888 18.97 -5.00 -10.78
N SER A 889 19.20 -6.20 -11.30
CA SER A 889 20.34 -6.53 -12.15
C SER A 889 19.94 -7.54 -13.21
N LEU A 890 20.85 -7.82 -14.14
CA LEU A 890 20.70 -8.90 -15.10
C LEU A 890 21.72 -10.01 -14.84
N SER A 891 21.32 -11.25 -15.09
CA SER A 891 22.26 -12.37 -15.12
C SER A 891 23.22 -12.21 -16.30
N LYS A 892 24.28 -13.04 -16.34
CA LYS A 892 25.19 -13.13 -17.51
C LYS A 892 24.45 -13.44 -18.82
N ASP A 893 23.28 -14.07 -18.72
CA ASP A 893 22.43 -14.45 -19.84
C ASP A 893 21.27 -13.45 -20.06
N ALA A 894 21.41 -12.21 -19.56
CA ALA A 894 20.44 -11.12 -19.67
C ALA A 894 19.06 -11.39 -19.03
N LEU A 895 18.98 -12.26 -18.02
CA LEU A 895 17.73 -12.55 -17.30
C LEU A 895 17.49 -11.56 -16.15
N PRO A 896 16.23 -11.22 -15.82
CA PRO A 896 15.91 -10.42 -14.64
C PRO A 896 16.39 -11.06 -13.34
N VAL A 897 17.20 -10.34 -12.58
CA VAL A 897 17.72 -10.77 -11.27
C VAL A 897 17.42 -9.70 -10.23
N MET A 898 16.56 -10.01 -9.28
CA MET A 898 16.26 -9.15 -8.12
C MET A 898 17.06 -9.65 -6.92
N THR A 899 18.01 -8.85 -6.44
CA THR A 899 18.81 -9.17 -5.25
C THR A 899 18.28 -8.40 -4.04
N VAL A 900 18.01 -9.09 -2.95
CA VAL A 900 17.48 -8.48 -1.72
C VAL A 900 18.56 -7.64 -1.05
N LYS A 901 18.27 -6.35 -0.78
CA LYS A 901 19.21 -5.41 -0.15
C LYS A 901 19.58 -5.83 1.28
N GLY A 902 20.71 -5.30 1.76
CA GLY A 902 21.38 -5.67 3.02
C GLY A 902 20.51 -5.60 4.28
N ASP A 903 19.45 -4.79 4.25
CA ASP A 903 18.56 -4.46 5.36
C ASP A 903 17.15 -5.10 5.25
N VAL A 904 16.89 -5.86 4.18
CA VAL A 904 15.56 -6.40 3.88
C VAL A 904 15.44 -7.87 4.30
N SER A 905 14.46 -8.19 5.16
CA SER A 905 14.11 -9.56 5.54
C SER A 905 12.60 -9.74 5.77
N GLY A 906 12.15 -10.99 5.83
CA GLY A 906 10.74 -11.36 6.06
C GLY A 906 9.98 -11.66 4.77
N PHE A 907 8.65 -11.82 4.86
CA PHE A 907 7.82 -12.07 3.69
C PHE A 907 7.73 -10.82 2.81
N LYS A 908 8.10 -10.95 1.55
CA LYS A 908 8.19 -9.87 0.58
C LYS A 908 7.55 -10.26 -0.74
N TYR A 909 6.92 -9.28 -1.36
CA TYR A 909 6.32 -9.41 -2.68
C TYR A 909 7.27 -8.85 -3.73
N PHE A 910 7.32 -9.54 -4.85
CA PHE A 910 8.15 -9.24 -6.01
C PHE A 910 7.23 -9.14 -7.21
N SER A 911 7.48 -8.18 -8.08
CA SER A 911 6.69 -7.99 -9.28
C SER A 911 7.61 -7.82 -10.47
N VAL A 912 7.23 -8.40 -11.61
CA VAL A 912 7.82 -8.14 -12.91
C VAL A 912 6.73 -7.65 -13.84
N ILE A 913 7.07 -6.70 -14.69
CA ILE A 913 6.26 -6.21 -15.80
C ILE A 913 6.55 -7.09 -17.00
N VAL A 914 5.52 -7.61 -17.66
CA VAL A 914 5.60 -8.40 -18.88
C VAL A 914 5.00 -7.57 -20.01
N ASN A 915 5.78 -7.26 -21.02
CA ASN A 915 5.35 -6.47 -22.17
C ASN A 915 5.39 -7.34 -23.44
N PRO A 916 4.24 -7.61 -24.08
CA PRO A 916 4.24 -8.34 -25.34
C PRO A 916 4.85 -7.48 -26.46
N VAL A 917 5.83 -8.06 -27.15
CA VAL A 917 6.51 -7.57 -28.36
C VAL A 917 5.85 -8.15 -29.64
N ALA A 918 5.21 -9.32 -29.55
CA ALA A 918 4.35 -9.90 -30.59
C ALA A 918 3.36 -10.90 -29.97
N GLY A 919 2.07 -10.79 -30.31
CA GLY A 919 1.02 -11.59 -29.65
C GLY A 919 1.20 -13.10 -29.88
N HIS A 920 1.14 -13.88 -28.81
CA HIS A 920 0.93 -15.32 -28.88
C HIS A 920 -0.56 -15.63 -28.64
N ALA A 921 -0.91 -16.91 -28.67
CA ALA A 921 -2.26 -17.37 -28.36
C ALA A 921 -2.14 -18.45 -27.30
N GLY A 922 -2.52 -18.15 -26.06
CA GLY A 922 -2.42 -19.09 -24.95
C GLY A 922 -2.29 -18.39 -23.61
N ASN A 923 -2.07 -19.19 -22.56
CA ASN A 923 -1.59 -18.65 -21.29
C ASN A 923 -0.08 -18.94 -21.21
N GLU A 924 0.73 -17.95 -20.90
CA GLU A 924 2.14 -18.11 -20.57
C GLU A 924 2.30 -18.33 -19.05
N THR A 925 3.37 -19.03 -18.68
CA THR A 925 3.69 -19.28 -17.27
C THR A 925 4.88 -18.43 -16.86
N MET A 926 4.67 -17.49 -15.94
CA MET A 926 5.76 -16.79 -15.26
C MET A 926 6.24 -17.65 -14.10
N VAL A 927 7.52 -18.02 -14.07
CA VAL A 927 8.16 -18.79 -13.01
C VAL A 927 9.14 -17.91 -12.25
N PHE A 928 9.00 -17.86 -10.92
CA PHE A 928 9.93 -17.19 -10.01
C PHE A 928 10.71 -18.22 -9.20
N ILE A 929 12.04 -18.10 -9.20
CA ILE A 929 12.94 -18.98 -8.46
C ILE A 929 13.65 -18.17 -7.38
N HIS A 930 13.43 -18.54 -6.12
CA HIS A 930 14.11 -17.98 -4.96
C HIS A 930 15.39 -18.75 -4.68
N MET A 931 16.51 -18.04 -4.69
CA MET A 931 17.85 -18.55 -4.50
C MET A 931 18.46 -17.99 -3.23
N ARG A 932 19.13 -18.84 -2.45
CA ARG A 932 20.00 -18.45 -1.33
C ARG A 932 21.35 -19.10 -1.50
N ASN A 933 22.43 -18.31 -1.49
CA ASN A 933 23.79 -18.79 -1.73
C ASN A 933 23.90 -19.64 -3.01
N ASN A 934 23.33 -19.17 -4.12
CA ASN A 934 23.23 -19.87 -5.40
C ASN A 934 22.49 -21.23 -5.39
N THR A 935 21.77 -21.55 -4.32
CA THR A 935 20.93 -22.76 -4.22
C THR A 935 19.46 -22.37 -4.32
N PRO A 936 18.66 -22.98 -5.22
CA PRO A 936 17.22 -22.80 -5.24
C PRO A 936 16.59 -23.31 -3.93
N ILE A 937 15.77 -22.49 -3.28
CA ILE A 937 15.10 -22.85 -2.01
C ILE A 937 13.57 -22.78 -2.09
N ALA A 938 13.02 -22.04 -3.07
CA ALA A 938 11.59 -22.05 -3.37
C ALA A 938 11.36 -21.70 -4.84
N VAL A 939 10.26 -22.20 -5.41
CA VAL A 939 9.80 -21.87 -6.76
C VAL A 939 8.30 -21.59 -6.68
N THR A 940 7.86 -20.54 -7.35
CA THR A 940 6.43 -20.28 -7.56
C THR A 940 6.20 -19.89 -9.01
N SER A 941 4.96 -20.00 -9.48
CA SER A 941 4.62 -19.65 -10.84
C SER A 941 3.21 -19.11 -10.94
N ASN A 942 2.99 -18.19 -11.87
CA ASN A 942 1.66 -17.70 -12.24
C ASN A 942 1.42 -17.99 -13.71
N ILE A 943 0.20 -18.45 -14.00
CA ILE A 943 -0.26 -18.69 -15.36
C ILE A 943 -1.25 -17.59 -15.70
N ALA A 944 -0.95 -16.84 -16.75
CA ALA A 944 -1.83 -15.80 -17.27
C ALA A 944 -1.61 -15.66 -18.77
N ASP A 945 -2.59 -15.12 -19.47
CA ASP A 945 -2.39 -14.59 -20.80
C ASP A 945 -1.68 -13.23 -20.67
N TYR A 946 -0.36 -13.23 -20.86
CA TYR A 946 0.48 -12.04 -20.71
C TYR A 946 0.48 -11.15 -21.97
N ASP A 947 -0.35 -11.48 -22.97
CA ASP A 947 -0.75 -10.51 -24.00
C ASP A 947 -1.80 -9.52 -23.46
N ILE A 948 -2.54 -9.90 -22.41
CA ILE A 948 -3.62 -9.11 -21.80
C ILE A 948 -3.20 -8.54 -20.44
N ILE A 949 -2.42 -9.30 -19.67
CA ILE A 949 -1.96 -8.92 -18.33
C ILE A 949 -0.47 -8.58 -18.41
N ASN A 950 -0.08 -7.39 -17.97
CA ASN A 950 1.31 -6.93 -18.10
C ASN A 950 2.12 -7.01 -16.80
N ALA A 951 1.65 -7.73 -15.79
CA ALA A 951 2.34 -7.85 -14.51
C ALA A 951 2.20 -9.25 -13.92
N ALA A 952 3.30 -9.79 -13.42
CA ALA A 952 3.34 -11.02 -12.66
C ALA A 952 3.99 -10.75 -11.31
N GLY A 953 3.55 -11.44 -10.25
CA GLY A 953 4.16 -11.27 -8.94
C GLY A 953 4.27 -12.53 -8.11
N ALA A 954 5.26 -12.58 -7.23
CA ALA A 954 5.54 -13.70 -6.33
C ALA A 954 5.77 -13.20 -4.91
N GLY A 955 5.54 -14.06 -3.92
CA GLY A 955 5.82 -13.78 -2.52
C GLY A 955 6.80 -14.80 -1.95
N PHE A 956 7.90 -14.35 -1.35
CA PHE A 956 8.87 -15.21 -0.67
C PHE A 956 9.26 -14.66 0.70
N ASN A 957 9.63 -15.57 1.61
CA ASN A 957 10.27 -15.18 2.87
C ASN A 957 11.78 -15.03 2.66
N VAL A 958 12.28 -13.80 2.59
CA VAL A 958 13.64 -13.50 2.14
C VAL A 958 14.57 -13.05 3.26
N MET A 959 15.87 -13.19 2.99
CA MET A 959 16.97 -12.66 3.79
C MET A 959 17.86 -11.75 2.92
N PRO A 960 18.66 -10.86 3.53
CA PRO A 960 19.61 -10.03 2.80
C PRO A 960 20.53 -10.86 1.90
N GLY A 961 20.68 -10.45 0.64
CA GLY A 961 21.51 -11.14 -0.36
C GLY A 961 20.84 -12.34 -1.04
N ASP A 962 19.60 -12.70 -0.69
CA ASP A 962 18.82 -13.66 -1.47
C ASP A 962 18.58 -13.12 -2.89
N VAL A 963 18.47 -14.02 -3.85
CA VAL A 963 18.32 -13.69 -5.27
C VAL A 963 17.03 -14.29 -5.81
N ILE A 964 16.18 -13.49 -6.43
CA ILE A 964 14.98 -13.95 -7.15
C ILE A 964 15.24 -13.84 -8.66
N LYS A 965 15.04 -14.95 -9.37
CA LYS A 965 15.06 -15.01 -10.84
C LYS A 965 13.65 -15.19 -11.38
N ALA A 966 13.32 -14.53 -12.48
CA ALA A 966 12.01 -14.66 -13.14
C ALA A 966 12.17 -15.17 -14.59
N TYR A 967 11.27 -16.05 -15.02
CA TYR A 967 11.28 -16.70 -16.35
C TYR A 967 9.88 -16.72 -16.93
N LEU A 968 9.72 -16.35 -18.20
CA LEU A 968 8.48 -16.60 -18.93
C LEU A 968 8.63 -17.90 -19.73
N VAL A 969 7.65 -18.79 -19.63
CA VAL A 969 7.65 -20.10 -20.29
C VAL A 969 6.34 -20.26 -21.06
N ASP A 970 6.45 -20.54 -22.37
CA ASP A 970 5.29 -20.85 -23.21
C ASP A 970 4.95 -22.34 -23.13
N GLY A 971 3.66 -22.62 -22.93
CA GLY A 971 3.08 -23.94 -23.11
C GLY A 971 3.75 -25.07 -22.35
N ILE A 972 3.63 -25.09 -21.01
CA ILE A 972 3.91 -26.30 -20.23
C ILE A 972 2.88 -27.37 -20.63
N SER A 973 3.15 -28.09 -21.71
CA SER A 973 2.55 -29.40 -21.93
C SER A 973 3.00 -30.31 -20.78
N ASN A 974 2.13 -31.21 -20.31
CA ASN A 974 2.29 -32.07 -19.13
C ASN A 974 3.45 -33.09 -19.19
N ASN A 975 4.60 -32.74 -19.79
CA ASN A 975 5.77 -33.58 -19.96
C ASN A 975 7.00 -32.86 -19.42
N ILE A 976 7.40 -33.19 -18.19
CA ILE A 976 8.53 -32.58 -17.45
C ILE A 976 9.91 -32.87 -18.10
N ASN A 977 9.97 -33.62 -19.21
CA ASN A 977 11.22 -34.16 -19.77
C ASN A 977 11.61 -33.63 -21.16
N THR A 978 11.13 -32.46 -21.56
CA THR A 978 11.72 -31.72 -22.68
C THR A 978 12.24 -30.40 -22.14
N SER A 979 13.54 -30.12 -22.36
CA SER A 979 14.19 -28.86 -22.00
C SER A 979 13.22 -27.70 -22.22
N PRO A 980 12.79 -26.98 -21.16
CA PRO A 980 11.85 -25.89 -21.34
C PRO A 980 12.50 -24.90 -22.30
N ILE A 981 11.77 -24.54 -23.35
CA ILE A 981 12.16 -23.40 -24.16
C ILE A 981 11.94 -22.20 -23.24
N VAL A 982 13.03 -21.74 -22.61
CA VAL A 982 13.07 -20.40 -22.04
C VAL A 982 12.83 -19.49 -23.23
N LEU A 983 11.67 -18.82 -23.25
CA LEU A 983 11.44 -17.73 -24.18
C LEU A 983 12.31 -16.56 -23.74
#